data_AF-A0A2P5D0N1-F1
#
_entry.id   AF-A0A2P5D0N1-F1
#
_cell.length_a   1.000
_cell.length_b   1.000
_cell.length_c   1.000
_cell.angle_alpha   90.00
_cell.angle_beta   90.00
_cell.angle_gamma   90.00
#
_symmetry.space_group_name_H-M   'P 1'
#
loop_
_entity.id
_entity.type
_entity.pdbx_description
1 polymer ?
#
loop_
_entity_poly.entity_id
_entity_poly.type
_entity_poly.pdbx_seq_one_letter_code
_entity_poly.pdbx_strand_id
1 'polypeptide(L)'
;MASHPMAGFATGSHTRNDSDSGGKMNQPSTRQSAASKTCGVCGDEIGYKENGELFVACHVCSFPVCRPCYDYERSDGNQCCPQCNTRYKRHKGCPRVAGDDDESFDGEDFDDEFQKNTTTNHNDDSDHKINVFANNSDDGDHNNQMQQQWNAQALSVAGSVIAGKEFEGDKEGYSNDEWKDRVEKWKVRQERRGNLLNKDDGKDNQDDEDDYLLAEARQPLWRKVPISSSLISPYRIVIVLRLLILCFFFRFRILTPAWDAFPLWLISVICEIWFAFSWILDQFPKWNPITRETYLDRLSIRFEREGEPNRLAPVDVFVSTVDPLKEPPIITANTVLSILAADYPVEKVCCYVSDDGASMLLFDSLAETAEFARRWVPFCKKHNVDPRAPEFYFSEKIDYLKDKVHPSFVKERRAMKREYEEFKVRINALVAKAQKKPEDGWVMQDGSPWPGNNSRDHPGMIQVWLGSGGALDVEGKELPRLVYISREKRPGYQHHKKAGAMNALVRVSAVLTNAPFMLNLDCDHYLNNSKAIREAMCFLMDPQLGKKLCYVQFPQRFDGIDRHDRYANRNTVFFDINMKGLDGIQGPVYVGTGCVFNRQALYGYDPPVSEKRPKMTCDCWPSWCCCCCGGSRKSKSKSKKKGLSSLLGGLYSKKKKMMGKNYVRKGSGTMFDLEEIEEGLEGYEELEKSSLMSQKNFEKRFGQSPVFIASTLMEDGGLPEGTNSTTLIKEAIHVISCGYEEKTEWGKEIGWIYGSVTEDILTGFKMHCRGWKSVYCMPKRAAFKGSAPINLSDRLHQVLRWALGSVEIFLSRHCPLWYGYGGKLKWLERLAYINTIVYPWTSIPLLAYCTIPAVCLLTGKFIIPTLNNLASIWFLALFLSIIATGVLELRWSGVSIEDWWRNEQFWVIGGVSAHLFAVFQGLLKVLAGVDTNFTVTAKAADDAEFGELYLFKWTTLLIPPTTLIILNMVGVVAGISDAINNGYGSWGPLFGKLFFAFWVILHLYPFLKGLMGRQNRTPTIVVLWSILLASIFSLVWVRIDPFLPKQTGPILKQCGVEC
;
A
#
# COMPACT_ATOMS: atom_id res chain seq x y z
N MET A 1 -9.52 49.66 67.23
CA MET A 1 -9.99 49.58 68.64
C MET A 1 -11.40 48.96 68.67
N ALA A 2 -11.91 48.71 69.86
CA ALA A 2 -13.04 47.83 70.22
C ALA A 2 -14.47 48.13 69.67
N SER A 3 -15.34 47.14 69.89
CA SER A 3 -16.75 47.21 70.37
C SER A 3 -17.92 47.77 69.52
N HIS A 4 -18.89 46.88 69.19
CA HIS A 4 -20.23 46.70 69.83
C HIS A 4 -21.07 47.92 70.34
N PRO A 5 -22.42 47.79 70.56
CA PRO A 5 -23.46 47.04 69.82
C PRO A 5 -24.92 47.66 69.82
N MET A 6 -25.88 47.00 69.15
CA MET A 6 -27.32 46.78 69.50
C MET A 6 -28.30 47.93 69.89
N ALA A 7 -29.45 48.01 69.19
CA ALA A 7 -30.85 47.93 69.74
C ALA A 7 -31.93 48.09 68.63
N GLY A 8 -33.21 47.78 68.92
CA GLY A 8 -34.40 47.98 68.02
C GLY A 8 -35.72 47.76 68.77
N PHE A 9 -36.92 47.94 68.16
CA PHE A 9 -38.26 47.55 68.72
C PHE A 9 -39.45 47.76 67.75
N ALA A 10 -40.53 46.94 67.84
CA ALA A 10 -41.98 47.23 67.67
C ALA A 10 -42.86 45.97 67.38
N THR A 11 -44.21 46.08 67.43
CA THR A 11 -45.22 44.99 67.30
C THR A 11 -46.54 45.50 66.63
N GLY A 12 -47.55 44.71 66.21
CA GLY A 12 -47.76 43.25 66.12
C GLY A 12 -49.26 42.84 66.00
N SER A 13 -49.59 41.56 66.26
CA SER A 13 -50.94 40.94 66.49
C SER A 13 -51.76 40.30 65.33
N HIS A 14 -52.50 39.24 65.70
CA HIS A 14 -53.67 38.55 65.09
C HIS A 14 -53.60 37.61 63.84
N THR A 15 -53.62 36.28 64.11
CA THR A 15 -54.45 35.17 63.53
C THR A 15 -54.56 34.99 61.99
N ARG A 16 -54.51 33.78 61.36
CA ARG A 16 -55.05 32.45 61.76
C ARG A 16 -54.53 31.33 60.81
N ASN A 17 -54.16 30.14 61.34
CA ASN A 17 -54.16 28.75 60.76
C ASN A 17 -53.76 28.50 59.27
N ASP A 18 -53.10 27.40 58.82
CA ASP A 18 -52.50 26.18 59.40
C ASP A 18 -51.68 25.46 58.28
N SER A 19 -50.86 24.42 58.48
CA SER A 19 -49.91 24.04 59.54
C SER A 19 -49.10 22.79 59.10
N ASP A 20 -47.85 22.63 59.58
CA ASP A 20 -46.98 21.43 59.55
C ASP A 20 -46.47 20.83 58.20
N SER A 21 -45.29 20.19 58.10
CA SER A 21 -44.24 19.93 59.11
C SER A 21 -42.83 19.68 58.52
N GLY A 22 -41.79 19.96 59.33
CA GLY A 22 -40.58 19.12 59.46
C GLY A 22 -39.38 19.31 58.53
N GLY A 23 -38.18 19.49 59.11
CA GLY A 23 -36.90 19.10 58.48
C GLY A 23 -35.79 20.15 58.31
N LYS A 24 -35.20 20.67 59.40
CA LYS A 24 -33.88 21.33 59.33
C LYS A 24 -32.77 20.28 59.20
N MET A 25 -31.73 20.55 58.39
CA MET A 25 -30.44 19.87 58.49
C MET A 25 -29.30 20.87 58.28
N ASN A 26 -28.25 20.76 59.08
CA ASN A 26 -27.16 21.74 59.15
C ASN A 26 -26.10 21.51 58.05
N GLN A 27 -25.45 22.58 57.60
CA GLN A 27 -24.10 22.47 57.02
C GLN A 27 -23.10 22.01 58.11
N PRO A 28 -21.95 21.45 57.69
CA PRO A 28 -20.73 22.24 57.89
C PRO A 28 -19.69 22.18 56.76
N SER A 29 -18.83 23.20 56.77
CA SER A 29 -17.44 23.24 56.25
C SER A 29 -17.18 23.02 54.76
N THR A 30 -16.64 24.08 54.14
CA THR A 30 -15.84 24.03 52.91
C THR A 30 -14.57 23.20 53.06
N ARG A 31 -14.23 22.42 52.03
CA ARG A 31 -12.84 22.09 51.68
C ARG A 31 -12.60 22.44 50.22
N GLN A 32 -11.79 23.46 49.97
CA GLN A 32 -11.19 23.67 48.65
C GLN A 32 -10.18 22.54 48.43
N SER A 33 -10.48 21.60 47.55
CA SER A 33 -9.44 20.73 46.99
C SER A 33 -8.57 21.58 46.08
N ALA A 34 -7.25 21.57 46.28
CA ALA A 34 -6.33 22.20 45.33
C ALA A 34 -6.59 21.64 43.92
N ALA A 35 -6.81 22.51 42.94
CA ALA A 35 -6.95 22.10 41.55
C ALA A 35 -5.64 21.44 41.10
N SER A 36 -5.73 20.22 40.57
CA SER A 36 -4.56 19.55 40.00
C SER A 36 -3.99 20.41 38.87
N LYS A 37 -2.74 20.86 39.03
CA LYS A 37 -2.03 21.55 37.94
C LYS A 37 -1.75 20.63 36.76
N THR A 38 -1.71 19.31 36.96
CA THR A 38 -1.44 18.31 35.92
C THR A 38 -2.72 17.70 35.37
N CYS A 39 -2.71 17.45 34.06
CA CYS A 39 -3.80 16.93 33.26
C CYS A 39 -4.01 15.42 33.46
N GLY A 40 -5.23 15.01 33.83
CA GLY A 40 -5.63 13.60 33.98
C GLY A 40 -5.82 12.82 32.66
N VAL A 41 -5.24 13.28 31.54
CA VAL A 41 -5.29 12.61 30.23
C VAL A 41 -3.90 12.37 29.65
N CYS A 42 -2.98 13.34 29.77
CA CYS A 42 -1.59 13.23 29.29
C CYS A 42 -0.52 13.34 30.39
N GLY A 43 -0.85 13.92 31.56
CA GLY A 43 0.09 14.21 32.65
C GLY A 43 0.67 15.64 32.64
N ASP A 44 0.63 16.34 31.50
CA ASP A 44 1.20 17.68 31.32
C ASP A 44 0.52 18.76 32.20
N GLU A 45 1.19 19.89 32.43
CA GLU A 45 0.58 21.02 33.14
C GLU A 45 -0.57 21.69 32.36
N ILE A 46 -1.50 22.27 33.10
CA ILE A 46 -2.69 22.96 32.59
C ILE A 46 -2.41 24.45 32.54
N GLY A 47 -2.21 24.96 31.32
CA GLY A 47 -2.04 26.39 31.06
C GLY A 47 -3.24 27.25 31.46
N TYR A 48 -3.02 28.56 31.43
CA TYR A 48 -4.00 29.56 31.80
C TYR A 48 -4.87 30.00 30.61
N LYS A 49 -6.02 30.59 30.90
CA LYS A 49 -6.85 31.34 29.95
C LYS A 49 -6.32 32.77 29.79
N GLU A 50 -6.82 33.47 28.77
CA GLU A 50 -6.57 34.90 28.52
C GLU A 50 -6.94 35.84 29.69
N ASN A 51 -7.81 35.41 30.62
CA ASN A 51 -8.15 36.16 31.84
C ASN A 51 -7.29 35.81 33.08
N GLY A 52 -6.21 35.03 32.92
CA GLY A 52 -5.31 34.63 34.00
C GLY A 52 -5.81 33.49 34.91
N GLU A 53 -7.00 32.93 34.66
CA GLU A 53 -7.49 31.75 35.37
C GLU A 53 -6.93 30.45 34.79
N LEU A 54 -6.83 29.39 35.62
CA LEU A 54 -6.45 28.06 35.13
C LEU A 54 -7.48 27.52 34.11
N PHE A 55 -7.05 26.85 33.04
CA PHE A 55 -7.98 26.33 32.03
C PHE A 55 -8.82 25.16 32.56
N VAL A 56 -10.14 25.35 32.67
CA VAL A 56 -11.10 24.32 33.10
C VAL A 56 -11.83 23.77 31.88
N ALA A 57 -11.39 22.60 31.40
CA ALA A 57 -11.97 21.94 30.23
C ALA A 57 -13.46 21.57 30.39
N CYS A 58 -13.87 21.05 31.56
CA CYS A 58 -15.23 20.59 31.82
C CYS A 58 -15.90 21.38 32.94
N HIS A 59 -16.89 22.20 32.62
CA HIS A 59 -17.64 23.01 33.59
C HIS A 59 -18.46 22.21 34.62
N VAL A 60 -18.70 20.91 34.40
CA VAL A 60 -19.60 20.10 35.26
C VAL A 60 -18.88 19.44 36.43
N CYS A 61 -17.65 18.97 36.24
CA CYS A 61 -16.87 18.29 37.28
C CYS A 61 -15.44 18.83 37.44
N SER A 62 -15.08 19.90 36.71
CA SER A 62 -13.77 20.54 36.72
C SER A 62 -12.59 19.57 36.52
N PHE A 63 -12.80 18.50 35.74
CA PHE A 63 -11.77 17.49 35.50
C PHE A 63 -10.52 18.14 34.86
N PRO A 64 -9.32 17.98 35.44
CA PRO A 64 -8.09 18.58 34.93
C PRO A 64 -7.74 18.05 33.54
N VAL A 65 -7.97 18.85 32.49
CA VAL A 65 -7.57 18.54 31.10
C VAL A 65 -6.98 19.78 30.45
N CYS A 66 -5.78 19.66 29.87
CA CYS A 66 -5.13 20.75 29.14
C CYS A 66 -5.86 21.07 27.82
N ARG A 67 -5.70 22.30 27.29
CA ARG A 67 -6.39 22.78 26.08
C ARG A 67 -6.22 21.81 24.87
N PRO A 68 -5.01 21.29 24.56
CA PRO A 68 -4.83 20.33 23.47
C PRO A 68 -5.61 19.01 23.64
N CYS A 69 -5.69 18.45 24.85
CA CYS A 69 -6.47 17.23 25.09
C CYS A 69 -7.99 17.48 25.09
N TYR A 70 -8.43 18.67 25.49
CA TYR A 70 -9.82 19.12 25.34
C TYR A 70 -10.21 19.25 23.87
N ASP A 71 -9.39 19.95 23.07
CA ASP A 71 -9.68 20.16 21.64
C ASP A 71 -9.63 18.83 20.87
N TYR A 72 -8.66 17.96 21.13
CA TYR A 72 -8.58 16.61 20.54
C TYR A 72 -9.78 15.72 20.92
N GLU A 73 -10.19 15.66 22.19
CA GLU A 73 -11.36 14.86 22.58
C GLU A 73 -12.66 15.46 22.00
N ARG A 74 -12.71 16.75 21.64
CA ARG A 74 -13.83 17.35 20.86
C ARG A 74 -13.77 17.04 19.36
N SER A 75 -12.61 17.15 18.71
CA SER A 75 -12.49 16.99 17.25
C SER A 75 -12.49 15.52 16.80
N ASP A 76 -11.67 14.68 17.44
CA ASP A 76 -11.32 13.33 16.97
C ASP A 76 -11.60 12.23 18.01
N GLY A 77 -11.86 12.61 19.27
CA GLY A 77 -12.20 11.71 20.38
C GLY A 77 -13.70 11.52 20.61
N ASN A 78 -14.08 11.33 21.88
CA ASN A 78 -15.44 10.94 22.27
C ASN A 78 -16.42 12.12 22.49
N GLN A 79 -15.98 13.37 22.30
CA GLN A 79 -16.70 14.63 22.56
C GLN A 79 -17.16 14.87 24.01
N CYS A 80 -16.87 13.94 24.93
CA CYS A 80 -17.29 13.99 26.33
C CYS A 80 -16.11 13.99 27.29
N CYS A 81 -16.28 14.67 28.42
CA CYS A 81 -15.32 14.73 29.52
C CYS A 81 -15.01 13.32 30.08
N PRO A 82 -13.75 12.87 30.14
CA PRO A 82 -13.38 11.53 30.57
C PRO A 82 -13.90 11.10 31.96
N GLN A 83 -14.08 12.05 32.90
CA GLN A 83 -14.57 11.76 34.26
C GLN A 83 -16.11 11.65 34.34
N CYS A 84 -16.85 12.72 34.00
CA CYS A 84 -18.32 12.76 34.15
C CYS A 84 -19.11 12.29 32.92
N ASN A 85 -18.45 12.01 31.80
CA ASN A 85 -19.03 11.65 30.50
C ASN A 85 -20.06 12.67 29.95
N THR A 86 -20.13 13.89 30.51
CA THR A 86 -20.90 14.99 29.93
C THR A 86 -20.15 15.59 28.75
N ARG A 87 -20.89 15.99 27.71
CA ARG A 87 -20.32 16.58 26.49
C ARG A 87 -19.57 17.88 26.80
N TYR A 88 -18.44 18.09 26.14
CA TYR A 88 -17.68 19.34 26.27
C TYR A 88 -18.40 20.47 25.52
N LYS A 89 -18.80 21.53 26.25
CA LYS A 89 -19.19 22.81 25.64
C LYS A 89 -17.98 23.49 24.98
N ARG A 90 -18.23 24.26 23.91
CA ARG A 90 -17.25 25.13 23.24
C ARG A 90 -16.78 26.25 24.18
N HIS A 91 -15.47 26.41 24.34
CA HIS A 91 -14.86 27.63 24.91
C HIS A 91 -14.67 28.68 23.82
N LYS A 92 -14.69 29.98 24.18
CA LYS A 92 -14.44 31.08 23.23
C LYS A 92 -13.05 30.92 22.58
N GLY A 93 -12.97 31.22 21.28
CA GLY A 93 -11.77 31.02 20.46
C GLY A 93 -11.49 29.58 19.99
N CYS A 94 -12.18 28.56 20.48
CA CYS A 94 -12.05 27.18 19.97
C CYS A 94 -12.96 26.95 18.73
N PRO A 95 -12.54 26.11 17.76
CA PRO A 95 -13.39 25.77 16.60
C PRO A 95 -14.74 25.14 16.97
N ARG A 96 -15.75 25.41 16.15
CA ARG A 96 -17.01 24.67 16.15
C ARG A 96 -16.77 23.22 15.73
N VAL A 97 -17.44 22.27 16.40
CA VAL A 97 -17.46 20.84 16.03
C VAL A 97 -18.91 20.37 15.93
N ALA A 98 -19.16 19.31 15.14
CA ALA A 98 -20.48 18.84 14.77
C ALA A 98 -21.44 18.65 15.97
N GLY A 99 -22.36 19.59 16.14
CA GLY A 99 -23.38 19.60 17.19
C GLY A 99 -23.03 20.39 18.45
N ASP A 100 -22.07 21.32 18.44
CA ASP A 100 -22.14 22.44 19.39
C ASP A 100 -23.53 23.12 19.27
N ASP A 101 -24.13 23.53 20.40
CA ASP A 101 -25.49 24.08 20.41
C ASP A 101 -25.53 25.51 19.84
N ASP A 102 -26.37 25.77 18.83
CA ASP A 102 -26.44 27.08 18.13
C ASP A 102 -27.10 28.22 18.95
N GLU A 103 -27.55 27.97 20.18
CA GLU A 103 -28.30 28.94 21.01
C GLU A 103 -27.42 29.99 21.73
N SER A 104 -26.08 29.89 21.69
CA SER A 104 -25.18 30.94 22.20
C SER A 104 -24.97 32.05 21.16
N PHE A 105 -26.03 32.78 20.84
CA PHE A 105 -26.07 33.80 19.78
C PHE A 105 -25.63 35.20 20.26
N ASP A 106 -24.50 35.26 20.96
CA ASP A 106 -23.87 36.54 21.34
C ASP A 106 -23.13 37.13 20.12
N GLY A 107 -23.61 38.29 19.64
CA GLY A 107 -23.25 38.84 18.33
C GLY A 107 -21.77 39.21 18.10
N GLU A 108 -20.94 39.19 19.15
CA GLU A 108 -19.50 39.48 19.07
C GLU A 108 -18.66 38.30 18.54
N ASP A 109 -19.15 37.06 18.62
CA ASP A 109 -18.39 35.87 18.18
C ASP A 109 -18.34 35.75 16.64
N PHE A 110 -19.16 36.53 15.92
CA PHE A 110 -19.31 36.44 14.47
C PHE A 110 -18.16 37.14 13.71
N ASP A 111 -17.68 38.28 14.21
CA ASP A 111 -16.62 39.07 13.54
C ASP A 111 -15.25 38.38 13.59
N ASP A 112 -14.94 37.67 14.67
CA ASP A 112 -13.72 36.86 14.80
C ASP A 112 -13.74 35.63 13.86
N GLU A 113 -14.90 35.00 13.69
CA GLU A 113 -15.10 33.88 12.76
C GLU A 113 -15.13 34.39 11.30
N PHE A 114 -15.59 35.64 11.03
CA PHE A 114 -15.47 36.26 9.71
C PHE A 114 -14.05 36.73 9.38
N GLN A 115 -13.31 37.36 10.30
CA GLN A 115 -11.94 37.84 9.99
C GLN A 115 -10.97 36.70 9.66
N LYS A 116 -11.08 35.54 10.34
CA LYS A 116 -10.28 34.34 10.01
C LYS A 116 -10.66 33.71 8.67
N ASN A 117 -11.92 33.77 8.26
CA ASN A 117 -12.36 33.21 6.97
C ASN A 117 -12.17 34.19 5.79
N THR A 118 -12.24 35.50 6.02
CA THR A 118 -12.14 36.53 4.96
C THR A 118 -10.69 36.81 4.56
N THR A 119 -9.73 36.67 5.48
CA THR A 119 -8.29 36.87 5.20
C THR A 119 -7.64 35.78 4.33
N THR A 120 -8.40 34.80 3.82
CA THR A 120 -7.87 33.66 3.05
C THR A 120 -8.40 33.48 1.63
N ASN A 121 -9.32 34.32 1.11
CA ASN A 121 -9.66 34.34 -0.33
C ASN A 121 -10.23 35.69 -0.84
N HIS A 122 -9.40 36.39 -1.63
CA HIS A 122 -9.71 37.25 -2.79
C HIS A 122 -10.97 38.14 -2.82
N ASN A 123 -10.76 39.47 -2.88
CA ASN A 123 -10.69 40.20 -4.17
C ASN A 123 -10.19 41.64 -3.95
N ASP A 124 -9.50 42.21 -4.94
CA ASP A 124 -9.27 43.66 -5.03
C ASP A 124 -9.17 44.10 -6.51
N ASP A 125 -10.34 44.14 -7.14
CA ASP A 125 -10.62 44.68 -8.48
C ASP A 125 -12.17 44.68 -8.59
N SER A 126 -12.89 45.74 -8.95
CA SER A 126 -12.57 47.16 -9.17
C SER A 126 -13.86 47.98 -9.00
N ASP A 127 -13.80 49.31 -8.85
CA ASP A 127 -14.52 50.29 -9.72
C ASP A 127 -14.43 51.75 -9.20
N HIS A 128 -14.11 52.71 -10.08
CA HIS A 128 -14.59 54.09 -9.94
C HIS A 128 -14.67 54.86 -11.29
N LYS A 129 -15.79 54.64 -12.00
CA LYS A 129 -16.55 55.66 -12.78
C LYS A 129 -15.94 56.21 -14.10
N ILE A 130 -16.26 55.54 -15.21
CA ILE A 130 -17.31 55.97 -16.18
C ILE A 130 -17.29 57.48 -16.62
N ASN A 131 -16.88 57.82 -17.86
CA ASN A 131 -17.78 57.99 -19.04
C ASN A 131 -17.15 58.68 -20.31
N VAL A 132 -17.43 58.08 -21.50
CA VAL A 132 -17.81 58.68 -22.82
C VAL A 132 -16.90 59.69 -23.60
N PHE A 133 -16.92 59.50 -24.94
CA PHE A 133 -16.32 60.31 -26.03
C PHE A 133 -16.74 61.80 -26.08
N ALA A 134 -15.83 62.71 -26.49
CA ALA A 134 -15.83 63.33 -27.85
C ALA A 134 -14.83 64.51 -28.06
N ASN A 135 -14.26 64.57 -29.27
CA ASN A 135 -13.80 65.75 -30.06
C ASN A 135 -12.64 66.70 -29.63
N ASN A 136 -11.77 66.93 -30.63
CA ASN A 136 -11.04 68.16 -31.02
C ASN A 136 -9.81 68.70 -30.26
N SER A 137 -8.81 69.12 -31.07
CA SER A 137 -7.86 70.25 -30.91
C SER A 137 -6.92 70.33 -29.69
N ASP A 138 -5.64 70.75 -29.81
CA ASP A 138 -4.76 71.07 -30.96
C ASP A 138 -3.28 71.05 -30.49
N ASP A 139 -2.33 70.99 -31.44
CA ASP A 139 -0.89 71.37 -31.37
C ASP A 139 0.06 70.78 -30.28
N GLY A 140 1.39 70.83 -30.54
CA GLY A 140 2.41 70.42 -29.55
C GLY A 140 3.78 69.92 -30.06
N ASP A 141 3.96 69.85 -31.38
CA ASP A 141 5.22 69.75 -32.17
C ASP A 141 6.61 69.78 -31.45
N HIS A 142 7.44 68.72 -31.59
CA HIS A 142 8.81 68.81 -32.17
C HIS A 142 9.65 67.51 -32.30
N ASN A 143 10.60 67.56 -33.25
CA ASN A 143 11.40 66.47 -33.85
C ASN A 143 12.59 65.93 -33.03
N ASN A 144 12.92 64.64 -33.25
CA ASN A 144 14.11 64.15 -34.00
C ASN A 144 14.08 62.60 -34.07
N GLN A 145 14.27 61.89 -35.20
CA GLN A 145 15.50 61.71 -36.02
C GLN A 145 16.71 61.20 -35.18
N MET A 146 17.50 60.18 -35.55
CA MET A 146 17.62 59.31 -36.75
C MET A 146 18.53 58.08 -36.38
N GLN A 147 18.86 57.03 -37.17
CA GLN A 147 18.63 56.61 -38.57
C GLN A 147 18.92 55.09 -38.75
N GLN A 148 18.01 54.30 -39.38
CA GLN A 148 18.27 52.97 -40.01
C GLN A 148 18.82 51.84 -39.08
N GLN A 149 18.99 50.57 -39.44
CA GLN A 149 18.69 49.72 -40.62
C GLN A 149 18.39 48.30 -40.05
N TRP A 150 17.70 47.32 -40.67
CA TRP A 150 17.00 47.19 -41.96
C TRP A 150 15.86 46.13 -41.79
N ASN A 151 15.11 45.76 -42.84
CA ASN A 151 14.17 44.63 -42.79
C ASN A 151 13.85 44.08 -44.20
N ALA A 152 13.51 42.79 -44.34
CA ALA A 152 13.19 42.16 -45.62
C ALA A 152 12.02 41.14 -45.52
N GLN A 153 10.94 41.45 -46.25
CA GLN A 153 9.69 40.70 -46.41
C GLN A 153 9.57 40.27 -47.90
N ALA A 154 8.72 39.36 -48.38
CA ALA A 154 7.91 38.26 -47.81
C ALA A 154 7.20 37.50 -48.97
N LEU A 155 6.73 36.25 -48.72
CA LEU A 155 5.73 35.44 -49.50
C LEU A 155 5.99 35.21 -51.02
N SER A 156 5.47 34.17 -51.70
CA SER A 156 4.25 33.35 -51.53
C SER A 156 4.48 31.86 -51.91
N VAL A 157 3.95 30.86 -51.18
CA VAL A 157 2.68 30.11 -51.48
C VAL A 157 2.57 29.69 -52.96
N ALA A 158 2.41 28.41 -53.36
CA ALA A 158 2.21 27.09 -52.70
C ALA A 158 2.75 25.97 -53.65
N GLY A 159 2.70 24.64 -53.43
CA GLY A 159 2.09 23.70 -52.44
C GLY A 159 2.08 22.28 -53.07
N SER A 160 1.39 21.23 -52.59
CA SER A 160 0.70 20.95 -51.32
C SER A 160 0.38 19.44 -51.20
N VAL A 161 0.62 18.79 -50.06
CA VAL A 161 0.09 17.45 -49.67
C VAL A 161 -0.27 17.49 -48.17
N ILE A 162 -1.34 16.80 -47.77
CA ILE A 162 -2.00 16.97 -46.47
C ILE A 162 -1.21 16.30 -45.31
N ALA A 163 -0.88 17.09 -44.29
CA ALA A 163 -0.51 16.62 -42.95
C ALA A 163 -1.67 16.88 -41.97
N GLY A 164 -1.83 16.02 -40.96
CA GLY A 164 -2.92 16.12 -39.99
C GLY A 164 -2.68 17.16 -38.89
N LYS A 165 -3.75 17.73 -38.34
CA LYS A 165 -3.71 18.57 -37.14
C LYS A 165 -3.15 17.78 -35.96
N GLU A 166 -2.16 18.35 -35.27
CA GLU A 166 -1.91 18.02 -33.87
C GLU A 166 -2.98 18.67 -32.98
N PHE A 167 -3.18 18.12 -31.79
CA PHE A 167 -4.20 18.53 -30.84
C PHE A 167 -3.50 19.09 -29.61
N GLU A 168 -3.21 20.39 -29.60
CA GLU A 168 -2.69 21.06 -28.40
C GLU A 168 -3.80 21.14 -27.35
N GLY A 169 -3.58 20.47 -26.22
CA GLY A 169 -4.41 20.53 -25.03
C GLY A 169 -3.55 20.78 -23.81
N ASP A 170 -3.59 22.03 -23.35
CA ASP A 170 -3.35 22.49 -21.97
C ASP A 170 -2.29 21.72 -21.16
N LYS A 171 -1.02 22.03 -21.42
CA LYS A 171 0.01 21.93 -20.37
C LYS A 171 -0.15 23.13 -19.44
N GLU A 172 -0.59 22.89 -18.22
CA GLU A 172 -0.61 23.91 -17.16
C GLU A 172 0.79 24.53 -17.01
N GLY A 173 0.90 25.81 -17.37
CA GLY A 173 2.12 26.57 -17.18
C GLY A 173 2.34 26.79 -15.68
N TYR A 174 3.49 26.34 -15.16
CA TYR A 174 3.92 26.68 -13.81
C TYR A 174 3.93 28.21 -13.65
N SER A 175 2.99 28.76 -12.87
CA SER A 175 3.05 30.17 -12.51
C SER A 175 4.32 30.42 -11.72
N ASN A 176 5.17 31.29 -12.25
CA ASN A 176 6.38 31.75 -11.58
C ASN A 176 6.02 32.45 -10.26
N ASP A 177 4.81 33.01 -10.19
CA ASP A 177 4.41 33.96 -9.16
C ASP A 177 3.82 33.28 -7.91
N GLU A 178 3.21 32.08 -8.02
CA GLU A 178 2.94 31.23 -6.83
C GLU A 178 4.24 30.76 -6.16
N TRP A 179 5.27 30.45 -6.94
CA TRP A 179 6.56 30.04 -6.40
C TRP A 179 7.28 31.23 -5.76
N LYS A 180 7.27 32.41 -6.40
CA LYS A 180 7.76 33.66 -5.81
C LYS A 180 7.01 33.97 -4.52
N ASP A 181 5.68 34.05 -4.51
CA ASP A 181 4.89 34.38 -3.33
C ASP A 181 5.17 33.43 -2.15
N ARG A 182 5.35 32.13 -2.42
CA ARG A 182 5.80 31.17 -1.41
C ARG A 182 7.24 31.39 -0.92
N VAL A 183 8.15 31.77 -1.81
CA VAL A 183 9.55 32.11 -1.48
C VAL A 183 9.62 33.46 -0.76
N GLU A 184 8.75 34.42 -1.06
CA GLU A 184 8.56 35.70 -0.39
C GLU A 184 8.01 35.46 1.03
N LYS A 185 6.94 34.67 1.16
CA LYS A 185 6.38 34.19 2.45
C LYS A 185 7.32 33.24 3.21
N TRP A 186 8.44 32.83 2.62
CA TRP A 186 9.54 32.13 3.31
C TRP A 186 10.66 33.09 3.70
N LYS A 187 11.05 34.02 2.81
CA LYS A 187 11.98 35.14 3.10
C LYS A 187 11.46 36.01 4.24
N VAL A 188 10.21 36.46 4.20
CA VAL A 188 9.58 37.23 5.29
C VAL A 188 9.52 36.43 6.61
N ARG A 189 9.53 35.09 6.56
CA ARG A 189 9.70 34.24 7.75
C ARG A 189 11.16 34.14 8.22
N GLN A 190 12.13 34.07 7.30
CA GLN A 190 13.56 34.18 7.60
C GLN A 190 13.94 35.56 8.15
N GLU A 191 13.38 36.64 7.60
CA GLU A 191 13.59 38.02 8.03
C GLU A 191 12.88 38.31 9.36
N ARG A 192 11.71 37.70 9.63
CA ARG A 192 11.14 37.72 10.99
C ARG A 192 12.03 37.02 12.01
N ARG A 193 12.63 35.86 11.68
CA ARG A 193 13.67 35.22 12.53
C ARG A 193 14.93 36.09 12.66
N GLY A 194 15.41 36.69 11.57
CA GLY A 194 16.57 37.57 11.56
C GLY A 194 16.39 38.88 12.36
N ASN A 195 15.17 39.42 12.39
CA ASN A 195 14.85 40.63 13.16
C ASN A 195 14.52 40.33 14.63
N LEU A 196 14.22 39.08 15.01
CA LEU A 196 14.22 38.64 16.40
C LEU A 196 15.65 38.51 16.96
N LEU A 197 16.61 38.10 16.13
CA LEU A 197 18.04 38.02 16.47
C LEU A 197 18.76 39.39 16.59
N ASN A 198 18.09 40.50 16.26
CA ASN A 198 18.64 41.86 16.29
C ASN A 198 17.98 42.77 17.35
N LYS A 199 17.42 42.18 18.41
CA LYS A 199 17.10 42.91 19.65
C LYS A 199 17.96 42.41 20.81
N ASP A 200 18.93 43.23 21.20
CA ASP A 200 19.58 43.15 22.51
C ASP A 200 18.57 43.50 23.61
N ASP A 201 17.76 42.53 24.02
CA ASP A 201 17.07 42.49 25.31
C ASP A 201 17.09 41.03 25.80
N GLY A 202 17.70 40.80 26.96
CA GLY A 202 18.22 39.49 27.34
C GLY A 202 17.19 38.52 27.94
N LYS A 203 17.48 37.22 27.75
CA LYS A 203 16.91 36.04 28.44
C LYS A 203 15.45 35.66 28.20
N ASP A 204 14.50 36.58 28.13
CA ASP A 204 13.08 36.19 28.25
C ASP A 204 12.46 35.61 26.95
N ASN A 205 13.06 35.86 25.77
CA ASN A 205 12.51 35.38 24.49
C ASN A 205 12.82 33.90 24.15
N GLN A 206 13.72 33.24 24.88
CA GLN A 206 14.17 31.89 24.51
C GLN A 206 13.17 30.82 24.93
N ASP A 207 12.55 30.97 26.10
CA ASP A 207 11.50 30.07 26.58
C ASP A 207 10.25 30.11 25.66
N ASP A 208 9.89 31.28 25.10
CA ASP A 208 8.75 31.45 24.18
C ASP A 208 8.96 30.75 22.82
N GLU A 209 10.17 30.81 22.22
CA GLU A 209 10.45 30.05 20.99
C GLU A 209 10.50 28.54 21.27
N ASP A 210 11.08 28.11 22.39
CA ASP A 210 11.11 26.69 22.77
C ASP A 210 9.71 26.14 23.09
N ASP A 211 8.83 26.89 23.75
CA ASP A 211 7.47 26.43 24.04
C ASP A 211 6.57 26.44 22.78
N TYR A 212 6.82 27.35 21.81
CA TYR A 212 6.23 27.26 20.46
C TYR A 212 6.70 26.00 19.72
N LEU A 213 8.00 25.71 19.72
CA LEU A 213 8.56 24.52 19.09
C LEU A 213 8.08 23.23 19.79
N LEU A 214 7.92 23.24 21.11
CA LEU A 214 7.26 22.18 21.88
C LEU A 214 5.79 22.03 21.48
N ALA A 215 5.04 23.13 21.30
CA ALA A 215 3.65 23.11 20.85
C ALA A 215 3.49 22.52 19.43
N GLU A 216 4.36 22.89 18.47
CA GLU A 216 4.35 22.29 17.14
C GLU A 216 4.85 20.83 17.18
N ALA A 217 5.86 20.51 17.99
CA ALA A 217 6.33 19.14 18.22
C ALA A 217 5.27 18.23 18.87
N ARG A 218 4.27 18.76 19.58
CA ARG A 218 3.14 17.99 20.14
C ARG A 218 2.11 17.58 19.07
N GLN A 219 2.09 18.21 17.89
CA GLN A 219 1.12 17.91 16.81
C GLN A 219 1.30 16.50 16.18
N PRO A 220 0.28 15.91 15.55
CA PRO A 220 0.40 14.58 14.93
C PRO A 220 1.38 14.56 13.75
N LEU A 221 2.24 13.53 13.71
CA LEU A 221 3.28 13.33 12.68
C LEU A 221 2.71 12.94 11.31
N TRP A 222 1.46 12.50 11.27
CA TRP A 222 0.73 12.11 10.07
C TRP A 222 -0.77 12.31 10.29
N ARG A 223 -1.55 12.42 9.21
CA ARG A 223 -3.03 12.39 9.28
C ARG A 223 -3.63 11.40 8.30
N LYS A 224 -4.85 10.95 8.61
CA LYS A 224 -5.73 10.30 7.63
C LYS A 224 -6.51 11.37 6.89
N VAL A 225 -6.56 11.26 5.57
CA VAL A 225 -7.42 12.08 4.73
C VAL A 225 -8.48 11.13 4.15
N PRO A 226 -9.75 11.20 4.61
CA PRO A 226 -10.83 10.47 3.96
C PRO A 226 -11.08 11.07 2.57
N ILE A 227 -11.39 10.23 1.60
CA ILE A 227 -11.84 10.71 0.28
C ILE A 227 -13.18 11.42 0.44
N SER A 228 -13.32 12.58 -0.20
CA SER A 228 -14.47 13.47 -0.05
C SER A 228 -15.81 12.76 -0.22
N SER A 229 -16.76 13.06 0.68
CA SER A 229 -18.11 12.50 0.70
C SER A 229 -18.86 12.68 -0.62
N SER A 230 -18.57 13.74 -1.38
CA SER A 230 -19.19 14.01 -2.70
C SER A 230 -18.69 13.07 -3.82
N LEU A 231 -17.53 12.43 -3.64
CA LEU A 231 -16.97 11.46 -4.58
C LEU A 231 -17.32 10.03 -4.19
N ILE A 232 -17.18 9.69 -2.90
CA ILE A 232 -17.33 8.30 -2.44
C ILE A 232 -18.79 7.88 -2.18
N SER A 233 -19.69 8.81 -1.84
CA SER A 233 -21.10 8.48 -1.58
C SER A 233 -21.85 8.05 -2.85
N PRO A 234 -21.72 8.73 -4.01
CA PRO A 234 -22.30 8.25 -5.27
C PRO A 234 -21.78 6.86 -5.67
N TYR A 235 -20.47 6.61 -5.53
CA TYR A 235 -19.84 5.31 -5.82
C TYR A 235 -20.47 4.18 -4.98
N ARG A 236 -20.61 4.38 -3.66
CA ARG A 236 -21.29 3.43 -2.75
C ARG A 236 -22.74 3.16 -3.16
N ILE A 237 -23.51 4.19 -3.49
CA ILE A 237 -24.91 4.06 -3.93
C ILE A 237 -24.99 3.25 -5.23
N VAL A 238 -24.13 3.54 -6.21
CA VAL A 238 -24.10 2.83 -7.50
C VAL A 238 -23.67 1.37 -7.36
N ILE A 239 -22.73 1.03 -6.47
CA ILE A 239 -22.37 -0.38 -6.17
C ILE A 239 -23.57 -1.13 -5.59
N VAL A 240 -24.29 -0.55 -4.62
CA VAL A 240 -25.47 -1.18 -4.02
C VAL A 240 -26.60 -1.35 -5.06
N LEU A 241 -26.84 -0.34 -5.90
CA LEU A 241 -27.79 -0.43 -7.00
C LEU A 241 -27.39 -1.53 -8.01
N ARG A 242 -26.11 -1.62 -8.37
CA ARG A 242 -25.57 -2.68 -9.26
C ARG A 242 -25.73 -4.07 -8.65
N LEU A 243 -25.55 -4.22 -7.33
CA LEU A 243 -25.80 -5.49 -6.63
C LEU A 243 -27.28 -5.89 -6.71
N LEU A 244 -28.21 -4.95 -6.52
CA LEU A 244 -29.65 -5.20 -6.68
C LEU A 244 -30.00 -5.58 -8.13
N ILE A 245 -29.46 -4.86 -9.12
CA ILE A 245 -29.64 -5.17 -10.55
C ILE A 245 -29.11 -6.57 -10.87
N LEU A 246 -27.94 -6.96 -10.35
CA LEU A 246 -27.40 -8.32 -10.50
C LEU A 246 -28.33 -9.37 -9.89
N CYS A 247 -28.91 -9.14 -8.70
CA CYS A 247 -29.87 -10.07 -8.11
C CYS A 247 -31.12 -10.28 -8.99
N PHE A 248 -31.67 -9.21 -9.58
CA PHE A 248 -32.79 -9.32 -10.52
C PHE A 248 -32.39 -9.97 -11.85
N PHE A 249 -31.20 -9.64 -12.36
CA PHE A 249 -30.62 -10.26 -13.55
C PHE A 249 -30.47 -11.78 -13.39
N PHE A 250 -29.85 -12.26 -12.30
CA PHE A 250 -29.72 -13.70 -12.05
C PHE A 250 -31.07 -14.39 -11.82
N ARG A 251 -32.01 -13.74 -11.12
CA ARG A 251 -33.36 -14.28 -10.96
C ARG A 251 -34.04 -14.47 -12.33
N PHE A 252 -33.94 -13.51 -13.23
CA PHE A 252 -34.41 -13.65 -14.61
C PHE A 252 -33.66 -14.77 -15.34
N ARG A 253 -32.33 -14.69 -15.38
CA ARG A 253 -31.42 -15.59 -16.11
C ARG A 253 -31.65 -17.07 -15.78
N ILE A 254 -31.83 -17.39 -14.50
CA ILE A 254 -32.06 -18.76 -13.99
C ILE A 254 -33.48 -19.24 -14.29
N LEU A 255 -34.48 -18.36 -14.26
CA LEU A 255 -35.88 -18.70 -14.56
C LEU A 255 -36.18 -18.81 -16.06
N THR A 256 -35.29 -18.33 -16.94
CA THR A 256 -35.43 -18.45 -18.41
C THR A 256 -34.32 -19.32 -19.04
N PRO A 257 -34.39 -20.65 -18.91
CA PRO A 257 -33.49 -21.57 -19.62
C PRO A 257 -33.69 -21.55 -21.14
N ALA A 258 -32.59 -21.51 -21.88
CA ALA A 258 -32.60 -21.67 -23.33
C ALA A 258 -32.55 -23.17 -23.69
N TRP A 259 -33.72 -23.82 -23.74
CA TRP A 259 -33.85 -25.28 -23.91
C TRP A 259 -33.14 -25.81 -25.17
N ASP A 260 -33.21 -25.09 -26.28
CA ASP A 260 -32.55 -25.46 -27.55
C ASP A 260 -31.02 -25.60 -27.42
N ALA A 261 -30.44 -24.94 -26.41
CA ALA A 261 -29.00 -24.80 -26.18
C ALA A 261 -28.61 -25.08 -24.72
N PHE A 262 -29.37 -25.94 -24.01
CA PHE A 262 -29.27 -26.10 -22.55
C PHE A 262 -27.83 -26.25 -21.99
N PRO A 263 -26.90 -27.03 -22.59
CA PRO A 263 -25.51 -27.09 -22.10
C PRO A 263 -24.75 -25.77 -22.22
N LEU A 264 -24.92 -25.02 -23.31
CA LEU A 264 -24.29 -23.70 -23.51
C LEU A 264 -24.87 -22.67 -22.55
N TRP A 265 -26.18 -22.70 -22.33
CA TRP A 265 -26.87 -21.89 -21.33
C TRP A 265 -26.32 -22.17 -19.92
N LEU A 266 -26.23 -23.45 -19.53
CA LEU A 266 -25.76 -23.85 -18.20
C LEU A 266 -24.32 -23.41 -17.95
N ILE A 267 -23.42 -23.58 -18.93
CA ILE A 267 -22.03 -23.12 -18.85
C ILE A 267 -21.96 -21.60 -18.67
N SER A 268 -22.71 -20.81 -19.45
CA SER A 268 -22.70 -19.34 -19.31
C SER A 268 -23.26 -18.89 -17.96
N VAL A 269 -24.36 -19.48 -17.48
CA VAL A 269 -24.93 -19.13 -16.16
C VAL A 269 -23.97 -19.44 -15.01
N ILE A 270 -23.26 -20.57 -15.08
CA ILE A 270 -22.21 -20.91 -14.08
C ILE A 270 -21.05 -19.90 -14.13
N CYS A 271 -20.60 -19.50 -15.33
CA CYS A 271 -19.54 -18.50 -15.48
C CYS A 271 -19.99 -17.11 -14.99
N GLU A 272 -21.19 -16.68 -15.34
CA GLU A 272 -21.79 -15.40 -14.91
C GLU A 272 -21.92 -15.33 -13.39
N ILE A 273 -22.39 -16.40 -12.74
CA ILE A 273 -22.45 -16.50 -11.27
C ILE A 273 -21.06 -16.41 -10.65
N TRP A 274 -20.05 -17.08 -11.23
CA TRP A 274 -18.66 -16.99 -10.75
C TRP A 274 -18.10 -15.57 -10.88
N PHE A 275 -18.31 -14.89 -12.01
CA PHE A 275 -17.86 -13.50 -12.18
C PHE A 275 -18.57 -12.54 -11.22
N ALA A 276 -19.86 -12.73 -10.95
CA ALA A 276 -20.56 -11.93 -9.95
C ALA A 276 -20.02 -12.14 -8.53
N PHE A 277 -19.69 -13.38 -8.16
CA PHE A 277 -19.00 -13.67 -6.90
C PHE A 277 -17.61 -13.04 -6.85
N SER A 278 -16.79 -13.19 -7.90
CA SER A 278 -15.47 -12.57 -8.02
C SER A 278 -15.53 -11.04 -7.97
N TRP A 279 -16.57 -10.43 -8.56
CA TRP A 279 -16.80 -8.98 -8.51
C TRP A 279 -17.20 -8.50 -7.10
N ILE A 280 -18.06 -9.24 -6.39
CA ILE A 280 -18.39 -8.95 -4.98
C ILE A 280 -17.12 -9.03 -4.10
N LEU A 281 -16.25 -10.01 -4.36
CA LEU A 281 -14.97 -10.18 -3.67
C LEU A 281 -13.97 -9.04 -3.94
N ASP A 282 -13.95 -8.46 -5.14
CA ASP A 282 -13.09 -7.30 -5.47
C ASP A 282 -13.63 -5.96 -4.94
N GLN A 283 -14.96 -5.74 -4.97
CA GLN A 283 -15.53 -4.42 -4.70
C GLN A 283 -15.74 -4.13 -3.21
N PHE A 284 -16.11 -5.11 -2.40
CA PHE A 284 -16.35 -4.86 -0.96
C PHE A 284 -15.09 -4.37 -0.21
N PRO A 285 -13.85 -4.82 -0.52
CA PRO A 285 -12.62 -4.21 0.00
C PRO A 285 -12.44 -2.73 -0.37
N LYS A 286 -13.02 -2.27 -1.49
CA LYS A 286 -12.97 -0.88 -1.97
C LYS A 286 -14.03 0.03 -1.30
N TRP A 287 -14.75 -0.45 -0.28
CA TRP A 287 -15.88 0.28 0.31
C TRP A 287 -15.49 1.58 1.04
N ASN A 288 -14.31 1.64 1.65
CA ASN A 288 -13.86 2.78 2.45
C ASN A 288 -12.39 3.13 2.17
N PRO A 289 -12.06 3.62 0.97
CA PRO A 289 -10.70 3.99 0.64
C PRO A 289 -10.29 5.27 1.39
N ILE A 290 -9.04 5.32 1.82
CA ILE A 290 -8.44 6.50 2.46
C ILE A 290 -7.11 6.85 1.81
N THR A 291 -6.65 8.08 2.06
CA THR A 291 -5.26 8.49 1.84
C THR A 291 -4.64 8.95 3.16
N ARG A 292 -3.32 9.13 3.18
CA ARG A 292 -2.57 9.58 4.35
C ARG A 292 -1.52 10.60 3.95
N GLU A 293 -1.25 11.54 4.84
CA GLU A 293 -0.23 12.57 4.68
C GLU A 293 0.75 12.53 5.87
N THR A 294 2.03 12.75 5.60
CA THR A 294 3.13 12.75 6.57
C THR A 294 3.73 14.13 6.72
N TYR A 295 4.05 14.53 7.95
CA TYR A 295 4.62 15.83 8.29
C TYR A 295 6.07 15.66 8.75
N LEU A 296 7.00 15.73 7.80
CA LEU A 296 8.43 15.51 8.05
C LEU A 296 9.02 16.57 8.97
N ASP A 297 8.58 17.81 8.87
CA ASP A 297 9.10 18.92 9.67
C ASP A 297 8.82 18.70 11.17
N ARG A 298 7.62 18.19 11.51
CA ARG A 298 7.25 17.78 12.87
C ARG A 298 8.03 16.57 13.39
N LEU A 299 8.46 15.66 12.51
CA LEU A 299 9.34 14.55 12.89
C LEU A 299 10.71 15.09 13.31
N SER A 300 11.29 16.00 12.51
CA SER A 300 12.59 16.61 12.82
C SER A 300 12.54 17.45 14.09
N ILE A 301 11.56 18.35 14.29
CA ILE A 301 11.45 19.14 15.53
C ILE A 301 11.29 18.23 16.78
N ARG A 302 10.62 17.07 16.66
CA ARG A 302 10.42 16.14 17.78
C ARG A 302 11.64 15.26 18.09
N PHE A 303 12.39 14.79 17.09
CA PHE A 303 13.43 13.75 17.26
C PHE A 303 14.85 14.19 16.87
N GLU A 304 15.01 15.33 16.19
CA GLU A 304 16.28 15.85 15.66
C GLU A 304 16.53 17.28 16.15
N ARG A 305 16.38 17.49 17.47
CA ARG A 305 16.64 18.77 18.12
C ARG A 305 18.12 19.15 17.99
N GLU A 306 18.38 20.40 17.62
CA GLU A 306 19.75 20.91 17.54
C GLU A 306 20.39 20.93 18.95
N GLY A 307 21.64 20.48 19.05
CA GLY A 307 22.36 20.33 20.33
C GLY A 307 22.05 19.04 21.11
N GLU A 308 20.98 18.31 20.82
CA GLU A 308 20.69 16.99 21.41
C GLU A 308 21.22 15.82 20.55
N PRO A 309 21.49 14.64 21.14
CA PRO A 309 21.73 13.41 20.37
C PRO A 309 20.47 12.98 19.60
N ASN A 310 20.62 12.61 18.34
CA ASN A 310 19.50 12.31 17.45
C ASN A 310 18.66 11.12 17.94
N ARG A 311 17.38 11.37 18.24
CA ARG A 311 16.44 10.41 18.84
C ARG A 311 15.71 9.53 17.80
N LEU A 312 16.03 9.65 16.51
CA LEU A 312 15.46 8.78 15.47
C LEU A 312 15.87 7.31 15.69
N ALA A 313 14.94 6.40 15.38
CA ALA A 313 15.15 4.96 15.48
C ALA A 313 16.11 4.46 14.38
N PRO A 314 17.01 3.50 14.66
CA PRO A 314 17.79 2.84 13.63
C PRO A 314 16.92 2.09 12.62
N VAL A 315 17.40 2.00 11.37
CA VAL A 315 16.77 1.26 10.26
C VAL A 315 17.82 0.46 9.51
N ASP A 316 17.69 -0.87 9.55
CA ASP A 316 18.46 -1.75 8.66
C ASP A 316 17.77 -1.80 7.29
N VAL A 317 18.52 -1.72 6.19
CA VAL A 317 18.00 -1.79 4.82
C VAL A 317 18.53 -3.06 4.16
N PHE A 318 17.62 -3.93 3.74
CA PHE A 318 17.91 -5.26 3.20
C PHE A 318 17.73 -5.27 1.68
N VAL A 319 18.79 -5.71 0.98
CA VAL A 319 18.80 -5.97 -0.46
C VAL A 319 19.13 -7.45 -0.69
N SER A 320 18.33 -8.16 -1.49
CA SER A 320 18.60 -9.55 -1.87
C SER A 320 18.86 -9.67 -3.37
N THR A 321 19.89 -10.43 -3.76
CA THR A 321 20.28 -10.70 -5.15
C THR A 321 20.62 -12.19 -5.31
N VAL A 322 20.31 -12.77 -6.47
CA VAL A 322 20.35 -14.23 -6.70
C VAL A 322 21.49 -14.66 -7.61
N ASP A 323 21.75 -13.91 -8.68
CA ASP A 323 22.77 -14.24 -9.68
C ASP A 323 23.18 -12.99 -10.47
N PRO A 324 24.43 -12.50 -10.35
CA PRO A 324 24.88 -11.30 -11.05
C PRO A 324 24.93 -11.43 -12.59
N LEU A 325 24.77 -12.64 -13.15
CA LEU A 325 24.60 -12.84 -14.60
C LEU A 325 23.14 -12.65 -15.08
N LYS A 326 22.16 -12.62 -14.15
CA LYS A 326 20.74 -12.33 -14.42
C LYS A 326 20.28 -10.96 -13.93
N GLU A 327 20.97 -10.47 -12.90
CA GLU A 327 20.75 -9.21 -12.18
C GLU A 327 22.06 -8.40 -12.25
N PRO A 328 22.32 -7.65 -13.34
CA PRO A 328 23.64 -7.05 -13.61
C PRO A 328 24.17 -6.20 -12.44
N PRO A 329 25.46 -6.36 -12.01
CA PRO A 329 25.96 -5.77 -10.77
C PRO A 329 25.81 -4.25 -10.68
N ILE A 330 25.84 -3.54 -11.82
CA ILE A 330 25.64 -2.09 -11.89
C ILE A 330 24.26 -1.65 -11.39
N ILE A 331 23.22 -2.49 -11.52
CA ILE A 331 21.87 -2.22 -10.98
C ILE A 331 21.90 -2.33 -9.45
N THR A 332 22.43 -3.44 -8.93
CA THR A 332 22.59 -3.66 -7.48
C THR A 332 23.45 -2.58 -6.83
N ALA A 333 24.54 -2.17 -7.49
CA ALA A 333 25.39 -1.04 -7.07
C ALA A 333 24.62 0.28 -7.02
N ASN A 334 23.81 0.60 -8.03
CA ASN A 334 22.97 1.80 -8.04
C ASN A 334 21.93 1.80 -6.92
N THR A 335 21.31 0.65 -6.64
CA THR A 335 20.40 0.46 -5.51
C THR A 335 21.13 0.69 -4.17
N VAL A 336 22.29 0.07 -3.95
CA VAL A 336 23.13 0.27 -2.75
C VAL A 336 23.56 1.74 -2.59
N LEU A 337 24.02 2.40 -3.65
CA LEU A 337 24.39 3.82 -3.62
C LEU A 337 23.20 4.72 -3.26
N SER A 338 21.99 4.38 -3.71
CA SER A 338 20.77 5.12 -3.36
C SER A 338 20.41 5.00 -1.88
N ILE A 339 20.73 3.86 -1.25
CA ILE A 339 20.52 3.58 0.18
C ILE A 339 21.56 4.32 1.03
N LEU A 340 22.84 4.22 0.68
CA LEU A 340 23.94 4.88 1.39
C LEU A 340 23.84 6.42 1.33
N ALA A 341 23.20 6.97 0.28
CA ALA A 341 22.98 8.40 0.09
C ALA A 341 21.63 8.93 0.63
N ALA A 342 20.87 8.13 1.39
CA ALA A 342 19.57 8.52 1.95
C ALA A 342 19.63 9.76 2.88
N ASP A 343 18.50 10.46 3.01
CA ASP A 343 18.31 11.54 3.98
C ASP A 343 17.90 10.94 5.34
N TYR A 344 18.91 10.50 6.09
CA TYR A 344 18.82 9.99 7.46
C TYR A 344 20.21 10.08 8.13
N PRO A 345 20.31 10.05 9.48
CA PRO A 345 21.59 10.04 10.19
C PRO A 345 22.43 8.79 9.86
N VAL A 346 23.75 8.95 9.79
CA VAL A 346 24.67 7.92 9.24
C VAL A 346 24.86 6.75 10.20
N GLU A 347 24.79 7.01 11.50
CA GLU A 347 24.84 6.04 12.59
C GLU A 347 23.52 5.26 12.78
N LYS A 348 22.45 5.66 12.06
CA LYS A 348 21.11 5.06 12.14
C LYS A 348 20.73 4.24 10.91
N VAL A 349 21.47 4.31 9.80
CA VAL A 349 21.24 3.47 8.61
C VAL A 349 22.34 2.41 8.49
N CYS A 350 21.96 1.16 8.25
CA CYS A 350 22.90 0.11 7.86
C CYS A 350 22.35 -0.63 6.63
N CYS A 351 23.14 -0.74 5.57
CA CYS A 351 22.77 -1.44 4.34
C CYS A 351 23.31 -2.87 4.37
N TYR A 352 22.44 -3.85 4.19
CA TYR A 352 22.75 -5.28 4.15
C TYR A 352 22.45 -5.84 2.76
N VAL A 353 23.43 -6.49 2.14
CA VAL A 353 23.30 -7.13 0.83
C VAL A 353 23.48 -8.64 1.00
N SER A 354 22.42 -9.40 0.77
CA SER A 354 22.46 -10.87 0.73
C SER A 354 22.73 -11.35 -0.69
N ASP A 355 23.85 -12.03 -0.89
CA ASP A 355 24.16 -12.78 -2.10
C ASP A 355 23.73 -14.23 -1.94
N ASP A 356 22.76 -14.67 -2.74
CA ASP A 356 22.34 -16.07 -2.78
C ASP A 356 23.09 -16.90 -3.84
N GLY A 357 23.97 -16.28 -4.62
CA GLY A 357 24.86 -16.92 -5.61
C GLY A 357 26.29 -17.17 -5.13
N ALA A 358 26.75 -16.49 -4.07
CA ALA A 358 28.11 -16.52 -3.51
C ALA A 358 29.21 -16.16 -4.53
N SER A 359 28.98 -15.10 -5.31
CA SER A 359 29.76 -14.76 -6.50
C SER A 359 30.80 -13.68 -6.25
N MET A 360 32.07 -13.99 -6.53
CA MET A 360 33.17 -13.02 -6.44
C MET A 360 32.92 -11.77 -7.29
N LEU A 361 32.20 -11.87 -8.41
CA LEU A 361 31.81 -10.72 -9.24
C LEU A 361 31.03 -9.67 -8.43
N LEU A 362 30.07 -10.11 -7.61
CA LEU A 362 29.27 -9.20 -6.80
C LEU A 362 30.09 -8.65 -5.62
N PHE A 363 30.94 -9.48 -5.01
CA PHE A 363 31.84 -9.06 -3.94
C PHE A 363 32.81 -7.96 -4.40
N ASP A 364 33.53 -8.17 -5.51
CA ASP A 364 34.42 -7.17 -6.13
C ASP A 364 33.62 -5.90 -6.52
N SER A 365 32.42 -6.07 -7.09
CA SER A 365 31.55 -4.94 -7.47
C SER A 365 31.09 -4.11 -6.27
N LEU A 366 30.81 -4.74 -5.12
CA LEU A 366 30.42 -4.04 -3.89
C LEU A 366 31.60 -3.33 -3.23
N ALA A 367 32.83 -3.85 -3.35
CA ALA A 367 34.03 -3.15 -2.91
C ALA A 367 34.29 -1.86 -3.74
N GLU A 368 34.21 -1.94 -5.06
CA GLU A 368 34.23 -0.78 -5.96
C GLU A 368 33.10 0.22 -5.66
N THR A 369 31.89 -0.29 -5.38
CA THR A 369 30.73 0.52 -5.00
C THR A 369 30.97 1.25 -3.69
N ALA A 370 31.60 0.60 -2.71
CA ALA A 370 31.95 1.19 -1.42
C ALA A 370 33.02 2.29 -1.58
N GLU A 371 33.97 2.17 -2.52
CA GLU A 371 34.89 3.28 -2.80
C GLU A 371 34.16 4.46 -3.47
N PHE A 372 33.36 4.21 -4.51
CA PHE A 372 32.62 5.26 -5.20
C PHE A 372 31.63 5.98 -4.27
N ALA A 373 31.01 5.27 -3.32
CA ALA A 373 30.13 5.85 -2.31
C ALA A 373 30.80 6.98 -1.50
N ARG A 374 32.11 6.89 -1.23
CA ARG A 374 32.90 7.91 -0.50
C ARG A 374 32.97 9.26 -1.21
N ARG A 375 32.74 9.27 -2.54
CA ARG A 375 32.69 10.46 -3.39
C ARG A 375 31.23 10.87 -3.67
N TRP A 376 30.35 9.89 -3.91
CA TRP A 376 28.94 10.10 -4.25
C TRP A 376 28.05 10.58 -3.10
N VAL A 377 28.18 10.00 -1.91
CA VAL A 377 27.33 10.32 -0.75
C VAL A 377 27.48 11.79 -0.28
N PRO A 378 28.69 12.35 -0.04
CA PRO A 378 28.83 13.75 0.33
C PRO A 378 28.30 14.69 -0.77
N PHE A 379 28.55 14.40 -2.04
CA PHE A 379 27.97 15.15 -3.17
C PHE A 379 26.43 15.15 -3.14
N CYS A 380 25.82 13.99 -2.88
CA CYS A 380 24.36 13.88 -2.79
C CYS A 380 23.75 14.66 -1.64
N LYS A 381 24.36 14.57 -0.44
CA LYS A 381 23.87 15.28 0.75
C LYS A 381 24.09 16.80 0.62
N LYS A 382 25.26 17.24 0.14
CA LYS A 382 25.63 18.65 -0.06
C LYS A 382 24.75 19.39 -1.07
N HIS A 383 24.44 18.76 -2.21
CA HIS A 383 23.67 19.41 -3.30
C HIS A 383 22.19 19.00 -3.34
N ASN A 384 21.75 18.17 -2.39
CA ASN A 384 20.41 17.59 -2.29
C ASN A 384 19.85 17.13 -3.65
N VAL A 385 20.54 16.17 -4.28
CA VAL A 385 20.15 15.63 -5.60
C VAL A 385 19.17 14.46 -5.42
N ASP A 386 18.14 14.35 -6.25
CA ASP A 386 17.24 13.19 -6.26
C ASP A 386 16.83 12.90 -7.72
N PRO A 387 16.95 11.65 -8.23
CA PRO A 387 17.12 10.42 -7.47
C PRO A 387 18.54 10.18 -6.93
N ARG A 388 18.67 9.31 -5.92
CA ARG A 388 19.97 8.99 -5.28
C ARG A 388 20.78 7.92 -6.01
N ALA A 389 20.18 7.24 -7.00
CA ALA A 389 20.87 6.30 -7.88
C ALA A 389 21.52 7.05 -9.06
N PRO A 390 22.86 7.00 -9.21
CA PRO A 390 23.59 7.83 -10.18
C PRO A 390 23.25 7.53 -11.66
N GLU A 391 23.03 6.27 -12.04
CA GLU A 391 22.67 5.91 -13.43
C GLU A 391 21.41 6.64 -13.89
N PHE A 392 20.36 6.61 -13.07
CA PHE A 392 19.09 7.26 -13.35
C PHE A 392 19.24 8.79 -13.28
N TYR A 393 19.94 9.33 -12.29
CA TYR A 393 20.18 10.78 -12.16
C TYR A 393 21.01 11.38 -13.31
N PHE A 394 22.00 10.66 -13.84
CA PHE A 394 22.80 11.11 -14.98
C PHE A 394 22.17 10.83 -16.35
N SER A 395 21.12 10.01 -16.40
CA SER A 395 20.33 9.69 -17.60
C SER A 395 19.02 10.50 -17.73
N GLU A 396 18.52 11.08 -16.63
CA GLU A 396 17.36 11.99 -16.67
C GLU A 396 17.64 13.21 -17.57
N LYS A 397 16.88 13.32 -18.67
CA LYS A 397 16.96 14.44 -19.64
C LYS A 397 16.24 15.72 -19.15
N ILE A 398 16.15 15.89 -17.83
CA ILE A 398 15.53 17.04 -17.15
C ILE A 398 16.57 18.14 -16.98
N ASP A 399 16.15 19.40 -16.90
CA ASP A 399 17.06 20.48 -16.52
C ASP A 399 17.55 20.28 -15.07
N TYR A 400 18.81 19.89 -14.96
CA TYR A 400 19.51 19.60 -13.72
C TYR A 400 20.02 20.87 -12.99
N LEU A 401 19.88 22.06 -13.60
CA LEU A 401 20.19 23.34 -12.95
C LEU A 401 18.98 23.90 -12.19
N LYS A 402 17.77 23.41 -12.47
CA LYS A 402 16.54 23.85 -11.81
C LYS A 402 16.65 23.68 -10.29
N ASP A 403 16.28 24.75 -9.57
CA ASP A 403 16.29 24.85 -8.10
C ASP A 403 17.69 24.64 -7.45
N LYS A 404 18.80 24.80 -8.19
CA LYS A 404 20.18 24.65 -7.69
C LYS A 404 20.90 25.99 -7.50
N VAL A 405 21.01 26.41 -6.23
CA VAL A 405 21.62 27.69 -5.84
C VAL A 405 23.13 27.65 -5.56
N HIS A 406 23.75 26.45 -5.42
CA HIS A 406 25.14 26.35 -4.99
C HIS A 406 26.13 26.66 -6.13
N PRO A 407 27.01 27.68 -6.03
CA PRO A 407 27.77 28.18 -7.18
C PRO A 407 28.77 27.18 -7.76
N SER A 408 29.33 26.29 -6.94
CA SER A 408 30.24 25.24 -7.42
C SER A 408 29.54 24.04 -8.08
N PHE A 409 28.21 23.92 -8.00
CA PHE A 409 27.47 22.73 -8.43
C PHE A 409 27.77 22.32 -9.88
N VAL A 410 27.87 23.29 -10.80
CA VAL A 410 28.16 23.04 -12.22
C VAL A 410 29.60 22.52 -12.44
N LYS A 411 30.54 22.81 -11.53
CA LYS A 411 31.90 22.24 -11.53
C LYS A 411 31.88 20.84 -10.91
N GLU A 412 31.31 20.71 -9.72
CA GLU A 412 31.27 19.45 -8.94
C GLU A 412 30.46 18.36 -9.66
N ARG A 413 29.28 18.66 -10.23
CA ARG A 413 28.49 17.71 -11.03
C ARG A 413 29.26 17.21 -12.26
N ARG A 414 30.05 18.06 -12.91
CA ARG A 414 30.88 17.67 -14.08
C ARG A 414 32.08 16.83 -13.68
N ALA A 415 32.64 17.00 -12.48
CA ALA A 415 33.63 16.06 -11.94
C ALA A 415 32.95 14.72 -11.61
N MET A 416 31.89 14.75 -10.80
CA MET A 416 31.16 13.56 -10.36
C MET A 416 30.58 12.71 -11.49
N LYS A 417 30.19 13.32 -12.63
CA LYS A 417 29.79 12.51 -13.79
C LYS A 417 30.98 11.71 -14.36
N ARG A 418 32.18 12.27 -14.48
CA ARG A 418 33.35 11.53 -14.98
C ARG A 418 33.74 10.38 -14.05
N GLU A 419 33.78 10.67 -12.74
CA GLU A 419 33.97 9.68 -11.67
C GLU A 419 32.98 8.51 -11.81
N TYR A 420 31.71 8.80 -12.15
CA TYR A 420 30.69 7.78 -12.37
C TYR A 420 30.88 6.97 -13.67
N GLU A 421 31.21 7.61 -14.79
CA GLU A 421 31.51 6.88 -16.04
C GLU A 421 32.75 5.98 -15.87
N GLU A 422 33.78 6.44 -15.16
CA GLU A 422 34.97 5.64 -14.82
C GLU A 422 34.62 4.46 -13.90
N PHE A 423 33.75 4.65 -12.91
CA PHE A 423 33.19 3.57 -12.08
C PHE A 423 32.40 2.56 -12.93
N LYS A 424 31.51 3.02 -13.83
CA LYS A 424 30.75 2.17 -14.76
C LYS A 424 31.69 1.33 -15.65
N VAL A 425 32.80 1.91 -16.11
CA VAL A 425 33.87 1.18 -16.84
C VAL A 425 34.55 0.12 -15.96
N ARG A 426 34.90 0.40 -14.70
CA ARG A 426 35.51 -0.60 -13.80
C ARG A 426 34.56 -1.76 -13.48
N ILE A 427 33.28 -1.48 -13.20
CA ILE A 427 32.25 -2.53 -13.01
C ILE A 427 32.11 -3.38 -14.29
N ASN A 428 32.07 -2.76 -15.47
CA ASN A 428 32.01 -3.51 -16.74
C ASN A 428 33.26 -4.38 -16.99
N ALA A 429 34.44 -3.93 -16.58
CA ALA A 429 35.67 -4.73 -16.63
C ALA A 429 35.61 -5.95 -15.69
N LEU A 430 35.04 -5.80 -14.48
CA LEU A 430 34.78 -6.93 -13.57
C LEU A 430 33.79 -7.93 -14.17
N VAL A 431 32.69 -7.47 -14.78
CA VAL A 431 31.71 -8.33 -15.48
C VAL A 431 32.37 -9.11 -16.62
N ALA A 432 33.18 -8.45 -17.45
CA ALA A 432 33.92 -9.09 -18.55
C ALA A 432 34.99 -10.09 -18.07
N LYS A 433 35.64 -9.82 -16.93
CA LYS A 433 36.54 -10.76 -16.23
C LYS A 433 35.77 -11.99 -15.74
N ALA A 434 34.63 -11.79 -15.08
CA ALA A 434 33.83 -12.85 -14.46
C ALA A 434 33.22 -13.85 -15.46
N GLN A 435 32.99 -13.45 -16.71
CA GLN A 435 32.58 -14.37 -17.78
C GLN A 435 33.62 -15.46 -18.09
N LYS A 436 34.90 -15.21 -17.79
CA LYS A 436 36.02 -16.13 -18.02
C LYS A 436 36.37 -16.85 -16.71
N LYS A 437 35.55 -17.82 -16.29
CA LYS A 437 35.82 -18.59 -15.06
C LYS A 437 37.14 -19.37 -15.22
N PRO A 438 38.14 -19.19 -14.32
CA PRO A 438 39.36 -19.99 -14.30
C PRO A 438 39.08 -21.44 -13.87
N GLU A 439 39.91 -22.38 -14.34
CA GLU A 439 39.75 -23.81 -14.09
C GLU A 439 39.99 -24.17 -12.62
N ASP A 440 41.05 -23.60 -12.01
CA ASP A 440 41.38 -23.74 -10.57
C ASP A 440 40.38 -23.04 -9.63
N GLY A 441 39.41 -22.31 -10.18
CA GLY A 441 38.47 -21.48 -9.43
C GLY A 441 38.97 -20.07 -9.14
N TRP A 442 38.08 -19.25 -8.58
CA TRP A 442 38.35 -17.86 -8.24
C TRP A 442 39.31 -17.77 -7.03
N VAL A 443 40.17 -16.75 -7.05
CA VAL A 443 41.20 -16.46 -6.04
C VAL A 443 41.07 -14.99 -5.65
N MET A 444 41.12 -14.69 -4.35
CA MET A 444 41.02 -13.35 -3.80
C MET A 444 42.33 -12.55 -3.98
N GLN A 445 42.29 -11.24 -3.72
CA GLN A 445 43.46 -10.35 -3.91
C GLN A 445 44.64 -10.67 -2.98
N ASP A 446 44.40 -11.39 -1.87
CA ASP A 446 45.42 -11.89 -0.94
C ASP A 446 46.06 -13.22 -1.38
N GLY A 447 45.63 -13.79 -2.51
CA GLY A 447 46.10 -15.08 -3.03
C GLY A 447 45.38 -16.30 -2.46
N SER A 448 44.37 -16.14 -1.60
CA SER A 448 43.59 -17.24 -1.04
C SER A 448 42.40 -17.64 -1.95
N PRO A 449 41.97 -18.92 -1.96
CA PRO A 449 40.88 -19.37 -2.82
C PRO A 449 39.52 -18.82 -2.35
N TRP A 450 38.68 -18.37 -3.28
CA TRP A 450 37.34 -17.85 -2.99
C TRP A 450 36.45 -18.93 -2.35
N PRO A 451 35.91 -18.72 -1.13
CA PRO A 451 35.12 -19.76 -0.44
C PRO A 451 33.81 -20.11 -1.15
N GLY A 452 33.24 -19.18 -1.93
CA GLY A 452 32.02 -19.40 -2.72
C GLY A 452 32.23 -20.12 -4.06
N ASN A 453 33.40 -20.73 -4.31
CA ASN A 453 33.74 -21.34 -5.61
C ASN A 453 32.77 -22.45 -6.09
N ASN A 454 32.04 -23.07 -5.16
CA ASN A 454 30.89 -23.94 -5.43
C ASN A 454 29.61 -23.30 -4.84
N SER A 455 28.69 -22.86 -5.69
CA SER A 455 27.44 -22.21 -5.25
C SER A 455 26.43 -23.14 -4.54
N ARG A 456 26.72 -24.44 -4.42
CA ARG A 456 25.93 -25.43 -3.68
C ARG A 456 26.58 -25.96 -2.40
N ASP A 457 27.88 -25.73 -2.20
CA ASP A 457 28.64 -26.14 -1.02
C ASP A 457 29.70 -25.08 -0.69
N HIS A 458 29.34 -24.15 0.19
CA HIS A 458 30.22 -23.07 0.66
C HIS A 458 29.87 -22.65 2.09
N PRO A 459 30.86 -22.22 2.89
CA PRO A 459 30.64 -21.65 4.22
C PRO A 459 29.87 -20.32 4.13
N GLY A 460 29.22 -19.94 5.23
CA GLY A 460 28.69 -18.58 5.39
C GLY A 460 29.82 -17.55 5.41
N MET A 461 29.64 -16.45 4.69
CA MET A 461 30.60 -15.35 4.59
C MET A 461 29.93 -14.05 5.02
N ILE A 462 30.63 -13.24 5.83
CA ILE A 462 30.20 -11.89 6.21
C ILE A 462 31.39 -10.95 6.01
N GLN A 463 31.17 -9.87 5.27
CA GLN A 463 32.14 -8.78 5.11
C GLN A 463 31.47 -7.45 5.45
N VAL A 464 32.21 -6.57 6.13
CA VAL A 464 31.76 -5.21 6.45
C VAL A 464 32.66 -4.20 5.73
N TRP A 465 32.04 -3.19 5.13
CA TRP A 465 32.69 -2.00 4.59
C TRP A 465 31.97 -0.75 5.15
N LEU A 466 32.68 0.39 5.16
CA LEU A 466 32.18 1.67 5.71
C LEU A 466 31.75 1.59 7.20
N GLY A 467 31.08 2.62 7.73
CA GLY A 467 30.81 2.79 9.15
C GLY A 467 32.03 3.17 9.99
N SER A 468 31.83 3.29 11.31
CA SER A 468 32.81 3.76 12.30
C SER A 468 34.12 2.96 12.45
N GLY A 469 34.19 1.75 11.87
CA GLY A 469 35.41 0.94 11.80
C GLY A 469 35.98 0.80 10.37
N GLY A 470 35.44 1.55 9.41
CA GLY A 470 35.74 1.44 7.99
C GLY A 470 36.32 2.73 7.38
N ALA A 471 36.23 2.84 6.05
CA ALA A 471 36.74 4.01 5.34
C ALA A 471 35.77 5.21 5.44
N LEU A 472 36.27 6.34 5.93
CA LEU A 472 35.58 7.64 5.95
C LEU A 472 35.41 8.22 4.54
N ASP A 473 34.49 9.17 4.36
CA ASP A 473 34.30 9.90 3.10
C ASP A 473 35.46 10.86 2.77
N VAL A 474 35.38 11.54 1.62
CA VAL A 474 36.42 12.51 1.20
C VAL A 474 36.45 13.81 2.01
N GLU A 475 35.47 14.05 2.89
CA GLU A 475 35.42 15.18 3.84
C GLU A 475 35.82 14.75 5.27
N GLY A 476 36.19 13.48 5.48
CA GLY A 476 36.58 12.92 6.78
C GLY A 476 35.41 12.48 7.67
N LYS A 477 34.20 12.32 7.11
CA LYS A 477 32.98 11.97 7.84
C LYS A 477 32.66 10.47 7.74
N GLU A 478 31.89 9.97 8.70
CA GLU A 478 31.39 8.59 8.65
C GLU A 478 30.31 8.40 7.57
N LEU A 479 30.25 7.18 7.04
CA LEU A 479 29.30 6.73 6.04
C LEU A 479 28.47 5.57 6.61
N PRO A 480 27.19 5.39 6.21
CA PRO A 480 26.38 4.24 6.63
C PRO A 480 27.11 2.90 6.37
N ARG A 481 27.03 1.98 7.33
CA ARG A 481 27.70 0.67 7.24
C ARG A 481 27.12 -0.15 6.10
N LEU A 482 27.97 -0.79 5.30
CA LEU A 482 27.59 -1.74 4.25
C LEU A 482 28.05 -3.15 4.66
N VAL A 483 27.12 -4.09 4.77
CA VAL A 483 27.37 -5.48 5.17
C VAL A 483 26.99 -6.42 4.03
N TYR A 484 27.97 -7.14 3.47
CA TYR A 484 27.74 -8.25 2.55
C TYR A 484 27.61 -9.55 3.33
N ILE A 485 26.59 -10.35 3.00
CA ILE A 485 26.38 -11.70 3.54
C ILE A 485 26.17 -12.69 2.39
N SER A 486 26.92 -13.79 2.41
CA SER A 486 26.54 -15.04 1.77
C SER A 486 26.15 -16.04 2.85
N ARG A 487 24.98 -16.66 2.74
CA ARG A 487 24.54 -17.71 3.67
C ARG A 487 25.41 -18.97 3.51
N GLU A 488 25.49 -19.81 4.54
CA GLU A 488 26.05 -21.15 4.35
C GLU A 488 25.10 -21.98 3.47
N LYS A 489 25.62 -22.66 2.46
CA LYS A 489 24.86 -23.59 1.62
C LYS A 489 25.58 -24.92 1.53
N ARG A 490 24.81 -26.00 1.66
CA ARG A 490 25.28 -27.39 1.62
C ARG A 490 24.38 -28.24 0.71
N PRO A 491 24.90 -29.30 0.08
CA PRO A 491 24.10 -30.32 -0.57
C PRO A 491 23.12 -30.97 0.42
N GLY A 492 21.91 -31.32 -0.05
CA GLY A 492 20.87 -31.96 0.78
C GLY A 492 20.04 -31.01 1.65
N TYR A 493 20.53 -29.81 1.97
CA TYR A 493 19.77 -28.79 2.70
C TYR A 493 18.84 -28.00 1.76
N GLN A 494 17.67 -27.60 2.27
CA GLN A 494 16.71 -26.75 1.57
C GLN A 494 16.92 -25.27 1.96
N HIS A 495 17.21 -24.42 0.98
CA HIS A 495 17.69 -23.05 1.21
C HIS A 495 16.61 -21.97 1.08
N HIS A 496 15.37 -22.35 0.74
CA HIS A 496 14.17 -21.51 0.76
C HIS A 496 14.22 -20.18 -0.04
N LYS A 497 15.16 -20.04 -0.99
CA LYS A 497 15.30 -18.87 -1.88
C LYS A 497 15.31 -17.53 -1.10
N LYS A 498 14.62 -16.50 -1.60
CA LYS A 498 14.51 -15.17 -0.99
C LYS A 498 13.95 -15.23 0.44
N ALA A 499 12.90 -16.00 0.72
CA ALA A 499 12.38 -16.17 2.08
C ALA A 499 13.48 -16.59 3.09
N GLY A 500 14.35 -17.54 2.72
CA GLY A 500 15.49 -17.96 3.53
C GLY A 500 16.61 -16.91 3.61
N ALA A 501 16.85 -16.16 2.53
CA ALA A 501 17.79 -15.03 2.52
C ALA A 501 17.35 -13.94 3.51
N MET A 502 16.07 -13.54 3.44
CA MET A 502 15.46 -12.55 4.32
C MET A 502 15.49 -13.01 5.79
N ASN A 503 15.19 -14.27 6.09
CA ASN A 503 15.25 -14.78 7.46
C ASN A 503 16.67 -14.81 8.03
N ALA A 504 17.69 -15.11 7.22
CA ALA A 504 19.09 -14.95 7.63
C ALA A 504 19.47 -13.48 7.87
N LEU A 505 19.03 -12.56 7.00
CA LEU A 505 19.25 -11.11 7.18
C LEU A 505 18.65 -10.57 8.49
N VAL A 506 17.45 -11.02 8.88
CA VAL A 506 16.85 -10.64 10.18
C VAL A 506 17.71 -11.11 11.35
N ARG A 507 18.22 -12.35 11.32
CA ARG A 507 19.05 -12.91 12.39
C ARG A 507 20.41 -12.24 12.47
N VAL A 508 21.08 -12.06 11.34
CA VAL A 508 22.44 -11.51 11.29
C VAL A 508 22.47 -10.02 11.64
N SER A 509 21.48 -9.24 11.21
CA SER A 509 21.39 -7.82 11.61
C SER A 509 21.07 -7.64 13.10
N ALA A 510 20.30 -8.54 13.71
CA ALA A 510 20.07 -8.53 15.16
C ALA A 510 21.38 -8.66 15.96
N VAL A 511 22.32 -9.49 15.49
CA VAL A 511 23.64 -9.66 16.12
C VAL A 511 24.59 -8.48 15.84
N LEU A 512 24.40 -7.73 14.75
CA LEU A 512 25.36 -6.71 14.28
C LEU A 512 24.94 -5.24 14.48
N THR A 513 23.64 -4.94 14.55
CA THR A 513 23.06 -3.58 14.68
C THR A 513 21.77 -3.53 15.49
N ASN A 514 20.93 -4.57 15.39
CA ASN A 514 19.63 -4.70 16.04
C ASN A 514 18.69 -3.49 15.83
N ALA A 515 18.52 -3.03 14.59
CA ALA A 515 17.61 -1.93 14.30
C ALA A 515 16.14 -2.37 14.50
N PRO A 516 15.29 -1.64 15.25
CA PRO A 516 13.90 -2.04 15.49
C PRO A 516 13.04 -2.04 14.21
N PHE A 517 13.48 -1.34 13.16
CA PHE A 517 12.83 -1.32 11.85
C PHE A 517 13.75 -1.85 10.74
N MET A 518 13.16 -2.54 9.76
CA MET A 518 13.87 -3.12 8.61
C MET A 518 13.16 -2.76 7.30
N LEU A 519 13.83 -2.06 6.39
CA LEU A 519 13.35 -1.77 5.03
C LEU A 519 13.80 -2.87 4.08
N ASN A 520 12.87 -3.59 3.44
CA ASN A 520 13.20 -4.57 2.40
C ASN A 520 13.07 -3.96 0.98
N LEU A 521 14.08 -4.21 0.15
CA LEU A 521 14.15 -3.84 -1.27
C LEU A 521 14.66 -5.01 -2.13
N ASP A 522 14.13 -5.11 -3.35
CA ASP A 522 14.72 -5.93 -4.41
C ASP A 522 15.95 -5.22 -5.02
N CYS A 523 16.91 -5.97 -5.57
CA CYS A 523 18.13 -5.44 -6.17
C CYS A 523 17.88 -4.42 -7.30
N ASP A 524 16.72 -4.51 -7.96
CA ASP A 524 16.28 -3.62 -9.04
C ASP A 524 15.39 -2.45 -8.57
N HIS A 525 15.26 -2.20 -7.26
CA HIS A 525 14.46 -1.12 -6.69
C HIS A 525 15.29 -0.14 -5.85
N TYR A 526 15.40 1.11 -6.29
CA TYR A 526 16.22 2.16 -5.69
C TYR A 526 15.40 3.27 -5.00
N LEU A 527 16.05 4.05 -4.12
CA LEU A 527 15.45 5.23 -3.49
C LEU A 527 15.36 6.39 -4.50
N ASN A 528 14.15 6.67 -4.96
CA ASN A 528 13.84 7.81 -5.81
C ASN A 528 13.52 9.08 -4.99
N ASN A 529 13.02 8.93 -3.77
CA ASN A 529 12.88 10.00 -2.78
C ASN A 529 13.79 9.69 -1.58
N SER A 530 14.82 10.49 -1.36
CA SER A 530 15.74 10.35 -0.22
C SER A 530 15.06 10.36 1.15
N LYS A 531 13.87 10.99 1.26
CA LYS A 531 13.10 11.13 2.50
C LYS A 531 12.18 9.95 2.81
N ALA A 532 12.13 8.91 1.97
CA ALA A 532 11.25 7.76 2.14
C ALA A 532 11.37 7.06 3.52
N ILE A 533 12.57 7.03 4.12
CA ILE A 533 12.80 6.48 5.45
C ILE A 533 12.12 7.37 6.52
N ARG A 534 12.29 8.70 6.43
CA ARG A 534 11.64 9.68 7.31
C ARG A 534 10.11 9.60 7.22
N GLU A 535 9.57 9.45 6.01
CA GLU A 535 8.13 9.26 5.76
C GLU A 535 7.58 7.99 6.44
N ALA A 536 8.35 6.88 6.45
CA ALA A 536 7.97 5.68 7.19
C ALA A 536 8.01 5.88 8.71
N MET A 537 9.01 6.60 9.22
CA MET A 537 9.15 6.91 10.65
C MET A 537 8.00 7.77 11.19
N CYS A 538 7.42 8.66 10.38
CA CYS A 538 6.21 9.42 10.76
C CYS A 538 5.05 8.52 11.24
N PHE A 539 4.93 7.30 10.70
CA PHE A 539 3.94 6.32 11.14
C PHE A 539 4.46 5.40 12.25
N LEU A 540 5.70 4.94 12.14
CA LEU A 540 6.28 3.90 13.02
C LEU A 540 6.71 4.44 14.38
N MET A 541 7.15 5.71 14.45
CA MET A 541 7.54 6.41 15.68
C MET A 541 6.39 7.23 16.30
N ASP A 542 5.16 7.11 15.79
CA ASP A 542 3.97 7.69 16.42
C ASP A 542 3.66 6.98 17.76
N PRO A 543 3.69 7.67 18.91
CA PRO A 543 3.43 7.05 20.22
C PRO A 543 2.04 6.40 20.34
N GLN A 544 1.02 6.91 19.64
CA GLN A 544 -0.35 6.42 19.79
C GLN A 544 -0.61 5.14 18.98
N LEU A 545 -0.08 5.08 17.76
CA LEU A 545 -0.42 4.04 16.77
C LEU A 545 0.79 3.24 16.27
N GLY A 546 2.01 3.80 16.26
CA GLY A 546 3.22 3.18 15.72
C GLY A 546 3.54 1.82 16.32
N LYS A 547 3.49 1.69 17.66
CA LYS A 547 3.66 0.40 18.36
C LYS A 547 2.65 -0.70 17.96
N LYS A 548 1.58 -0.38 17.22
CA LYS A 548 0.54 -1.32 16.73
C LYS A 548 0.67 -1.64 15.23
N LEU A 549 1.68 -1.10 14.56
CA LEU A 549 1.95 -1.30 13.14
C LEU A 549 2.98 -2.42 12.91
N CYS A 550 2.70 -3.32 11.97
CA CYS A 550 3.68 -4.33 11.53
C CYS A 550 4.55 -3.86 10.37
N TYR A 551 4.02 -3.05 9.44
CA TYR A 551 4.80 -2.49 8.34
C TYR A 551 4.15 -1.27 7.66
N VAL A 552 4.98 -0.44 7.02
CA VAL A 552 4.59 0.62 6.08
C VAL A 552 4.97 0.19 4.66
N GLN A 553 3.98 -0.01 3.80
CA GLN A 553 4.15 -0.38 2.39
C GLN A 553 4.00 0.87 1.50
N PHE A 554 4.92 1.03 0.55
CA PHE A 554 4.86 2.08 -0.47
C PHE A 554 4.39 1.51 -1.83
N PRO A 555 3.86 2.34 -2.75
CA PRO A 555 3.59 1.93 -4.13
C PRO A 555 4.87 1.55 -4.86
N GLN A 556 4.87 0.41 -5.55
CA GLN A 556 5.89 0.11 -6.55
C GLN A 556 5.60 0.95 -7.79
N ARG A 557 6.64 1.60 -8.32
CA ARG A 557 6.61 2.35 -9.58
C ARG A 557 7.80 1.90 -10.42
N PHE A 558 7.67 1.94 -11.74
CA PHE A 558 8.73 1.49 -12.63
C PHE A 558 9.14 2.54 -13.65
N ASP A 559 10.42 2.55 -13.99
CA ASP A 559 10.98 3.28 -15.13
C ASP A 559 10.99 2.41 -16.41
N GLY A 560 11.41 2.98 -17.54
CA GLY A 560 11.58 2.26 -18.81
C GLY A 560 10.29 1.89 -19.56
N ILE A 561 9.13 2.37 -19.10
CA ILE A 561 7.82 2.03 -19.67
C ILE A 561 7.55 2.81 -20.98
N ASP A 562 7.08 2.12 -22.03
CA ASP A 562 6.53 2.73 -23.27
C ASP A 562 5.51 3.83 -22.90
N ARG A 563 5.50 4.94 -23.65
CA ARG A 563 4.46 5.99 -23.54
C ARG A 563 3.04 5.41 -23.56
N HIS A 564 2.86 4.29 -24.26
CA HIS A 564 1.58 3.58 -24.41
C HIS A 564 1.38 2.39 -23.47
N ASP A 565 2.22 2.17 -22.43
CA ASP A 565 2.22 1.00 -21.50
C ASP A 565 1.42 -0.23 -21.98
N ARG A 566 1.92 -0.88 -23.04
CA ARG A 566 1.16 -1.92 -23.78
C ARG A 566 0.87 -3.17 -22.94
N TYR A 567 1.61 -3.37 -21.87
CA TYR A 567 1.58 -4.57 -21.03
C TYR A 567 1.07 -4.27 -19.61
N ALA A 568 0.49 -3.08 -19.39
CA ALA A 568 -0.02 -2.61 -18.09
C ALA A 568 0.99 -2.80 -16.95
N ASN A 569 2.27 -2.51 -17.22
CA ASN A 569 3.37 -2.69 -16.27
C ASN A 569 3.25 -1.75 -15.05
N ARG A 570 2.57 -0.60 -15.18
CA ARG A 570 2.31 0.31 -14.06
C ARG A 570 1.40 -0.26 -12.98
N ASN A 571 0.52 -1.20 -13.32
CA ASN A 571 -0.46 -1.82 -12.40
C ASN A 571 -1.23 -0.81 -11.51
N THR A 572 -1.66 0.31 -12.10
CA THR A 572 -2.29 1.45 -11.39
C THR A 572 -3.57 1.06 -10.67
N VAL A 573 -4.40 0.17 -11.25
CA VAL A 573 -5.63 -0.30 -10.58
C VAL A 573 -5.33 -0.94 -9.23
N PHE A 574 -4.28 -1.77 -9.14
CA PHE A 574 -3.90 -2.43 -7.89
C PHE A 574 -3.34 -1.44 -6.85
N PHE A 575 -2.40 -0.58 -7.24
CA PHE A 575 -1.74 0.33 -6.31
C PHE A 575 -2.54 1.60 -5.99
N ASP A 576 -3.18 2.22 -6.99
CA ASP A 576 -3.90 3.49 -6.85
C ASP A 576 -5.41 3.34 -6.57
N ILE A 577 -5.98 2.13 -6.65
CA ILE A 577 -7.39 1.87 -6.30
C ILE A 577 -7.45 0.83 -5.16
N ASN A 578 -7.00 -0.40 -5.39
CA ASN A 578 -7.21 -1.51 -4.46
C ASN A 578 -6.48 -1.27 -3.11
N MET A 579 -5.20 -0.89 -3.12
CA MET A 579 -4.43 -0.68 -1.87
C MET A 579 -4.98 0.47 -1.00
N LYS A 580 -5.49 1.56 -1.60
CA LYS A 580 -6.17 2.64 -0.86
C LYS A 580 -7.43 2.14 -0.14
N GLY A 581 -8.14 1.18 -0.74
CA GLY A 581 -9.28 0.48 -0.12
C GLY A 581 -8.88 -0.33 1.12
N LEU A 582 -7.84 -1.16 1.01
CA LEU A 582 -7.34 -2.00 2.10
C LEU A 582 -6.79 -1.19 3.28
N ASP A 583 -6.12 -0.06 3.01
CA ASP A 583 -5.60 0.82 4.04
C ASP A 583 -6.69 1.41 4.96
N GLY A 584 -7.91 1.57 4.45
CA GLY A 584 -9.08 1.98 5.23
C GLY A 584 -9.69 0.86 6.09
N ILE A 585 -9.27 -0.40 5.89
CA ILE A 585 -9.77 -1.57 6.61
C ILE A 585 -8.77 -1.98 7.71
N GLN A 586 -7.68 -2.66 7.36
CA GLN A 586 -6.64 -3.09 8.31
C GLN A 586 -5.22 -2.69 7.86
N GLY A 587 -5.06 -2.34 6.59
CA GLY A 587 -3.78 -1.96 5.97
C GLY A 587 -3.59 -2.64 4.61
N PRO A 588 -2.67 -2.18 3.75
CA PRO A 588 -2.30 -2.87 2.50
C PRO A 588 -1.65 -4.23 2.77
N VAL A 589 -1.70 -5.14 1.79
CA VAL A 589 -0.89 -6.37 1.86
C VAL A 589 0.58 -6.07 1.52
N TYR A 590 1.50 -6.86 2.06
CA TYR A 590 2.90 -6.84 1.67
C TYR A 590 3.10 -7.44 0.27
N VAL A 591 3.93 -6.78 -0.57
CA VAL A 591 4.11 -7.08 -2.00
C VAL A 591 5.58 -7.25 -2.43
N GLY A 592 6.45 -7.69 -1.51
CA GLY A 592 7.79 -8.19 -1.84
C GLY A 592 8.96 -7.17 -1.86
N THR A 593 8.68 -5.87 -1.95
CA THR A 593 9.66 -4.77 -1.96
C THR A 593 9.02 -3.43 -1.56
N GLY A 594 9.84 -2.44 -1.16
CA GLY A 594 9.40 -1.08 -0.80
C GLY A 594 8.61 -1.01 0.50
N CYS A 595 9.04 -1.77 1.52
CA CYS A 595 8.28 -2.01 2.74
C CYS A 595 9.15 -1.94 3.99
N VAL A 596 8.79 -1.09 4.96
CA VAL A 596 9.47 -0.95 6.26
C VAL A 596 8.73 -1.73 7.33
N PHE A 597 9.34 -2.78 7.86
CA PHE A 597 8.78 -3.68 8.86
C PHE A 597 9.21 -3.34 10.29
N ASN A 598 8.34 -3.64 11.25
CA ASN A 598 8.65 -3.73 12.68
C ASN A 598 9.27 -5.10 13.00
N ARG A 599 10.46 -5.12 13.63
CA ARG A 599 11.22 -6.33 13.98
C ARG A 599 10.43 -7.29 14.87
N GLN A 600 9.77 -6.78 15.92
CA GLN A 600 9.02 -7.61 16.85
C GLN A 600 7.79 -8.27 16.21
N ALA A 601 7.18 -7.61 15.21
CA ALA A 601 6.09 -8.18 14.44
C ALA A 601 6.56 -9.34 13.54
N LEU A 602 7.77 -9.29 12.97
CA LEU A 602 8.39 -10.38 12.18
C LEU A 602 8.86 -11.54 13.07
N TYR A 603 9.34 -11.26 14.30
CA TYR A 603 9.56 -12.27 15.32
C TYR A 603 8.27 -12.97 15.79
N GLY A 604 7.12 -12.50 15.33
CA GLY A 604 5.83 -13.16 15.52
C GLY A 604 5.26 -12.98 16.93
N TYR A 605 5.68 -11.93 17.64
CA TYR A 605 4.93 -11.46 18.81
C TYR A 605 3.55 -10.94 18.38
N ASP A 606 2.62 -10.93 19.33
CA ASP A 606 1.32 -10.29 19.15
C ASP A 606 1.46 -8.77 19.28
N PRO A 607 0.60 -7.97 18.62
CA PRO A 607 0.62 -6.52 18.79
C PRO A 607 0.33 -6.15 20.25
N PRO A 608 1.02 -5.14 20.82
CA PRO A 608 0.87 -4.77 22.22
C PRO A 608 -0.59 -4.46 22.54
N VAL A 609 -1.09 -5.07 23.60
CA VAL A 609 -2.47 -4.89 24.06
C VAL A 609 -2.64 -3.43 24.44
N SER A 610 -3.56 -2.74 23.76
CA SER A 610 -3.95 -1.39 24.19
C SER A 610 -4.43 -1.45 25.63
N GLU A 611 -3.83 -0.66 26.51
CA GLU A 611 -4.37 -0.40 27.83
C GLU A 611 -5.84 -0.02 27.67
N LYS A 612 -6.72 -0.83 28.26
CA LYS A 612 -8.12 -0.46 28.37
C LYS A 612 -8.15 0.65 29.41
N ARG A 613 -8.42 1.90 29.00
CA ARG A 613 -8.81 3.00 29.90
C ARG A 613 -9.68 2.38 31.00
N PRO A 614 -9.28 2.43 32.30
CA PRO A 614 -10.05 1.81 33.36
C PRO A 614 -11.48 2.31 33.28
N LYS A 615 -12.44 1.40 33.08
CA LYS A 615 -13.84 1.74 33.28
C LYS A 615 -14.01 1.93 34.78
N MET A 616 -13.87 3.17 35.25
CA MET A 616 -14.37 3.55 36.56
C MET A 616 -15.88 3.32 36.54
N THR A 617 -16.30 2.19 37.11
CA THR A 617 -17.64 2.06 37.64
C THR A 617 -17.75 3.10 38.74
N CYS A 618 -18.57 4.11 38.52
CA CYS A 618 -18.87 5.09 39.56
C CYS A 618 -19.71 4.39 40.64
N ASP A 619 -19.08 4.03 41.76
CA ASP A 619 -19.72 3.48 42.95
C ASP A 619 -20.49 4.59 43.71
N CYS A 620 -21.42 5.23 42.99
CA CYS A 620 -21.98 6.54 43.32
C CYS A 620 -23.52 6.58 43.23
N TRP A 621 -24.22 5.45 43.35
CA TRP A 621 -25.67 5.47 43.65
C TRP A 621 -26.17 4.28 44.49
N PRO A 622 -27.06 4.51 45.49
CA PRO A 622 -27.71 3.45 46.26
C PRO A 622 -28.73 2.61 45.46
N SER A 623 -28.92 1.36 45.90
CA SER A 623 -29.58 0.25 45.18
C SER A 623 -31.09 0.35 44.88
N TRP A 624 -31.74 1.51 45.01
CA TRP A 624 -33.23 1.61 44.93
C TRP A 624 -33.77 2.34 43.70
N CYS A 625 -33.10 3.38 43.18
CA CYS A 625 -33.71 4.31 42.22
C CYS A 625 -33.37 4.03 40.74
N CYS A 626 -33.78 2.87 40.20
CA CYS A 626 -33.63 2.57 38.77
C CYS A 626 -34.83 1.81 38.16
N CYS A 627 -36.04 2.20 38.54
CA CYS A 627 -37.30 1.67 37.99
C CYS A 627 -38.04 2.73 37.16
N CYS A 628 -37.54 3.07 35.96
CA CYS A 628 -38.34 3.56 34.81
C CYS A 628 -37.51 3.83 33.53
N CYS A 629 -36.93 2.80 32.91
CA CYS A 629 -36.71 2.73 31.45
C CYS A 629 -36.45 1.27 31.02
N GLY A 630 -37.15 0.78 30.00
CA GLY A 630 -37.34 -0.65 29.78
C GLY A 630 -36.28 -1.35 28.92
N GLY A 631 -35.70 -2.45 29.42
CA GLY A 631 -34.87 -3.36 28.64
C GLY A 631 -35.66 -4.40 27.85
N SER A 632 -35.17 -4.77 26.65
CA SER A 632 -35.83 -5.75 25.77
C SER A 632 -35.73 -7.19 26.30
N ARG A 633 -36.87 -7.90 26.31
CA ARG A 633 -37.02 -9.25 26.90
C ARG A 633 -36.39 -10.35 26.04
N LYS A 634 -35.54 -11.19 26.64
CA LYS A 634 -35.23 -12.54 26.12
C LYS A 634 -36.31 -13.52 26.58
N SER A 635 -37.04 -14.14 25.65
CA SER A 635 -37.93 -15.26 25.97
C SER A 635 -37.20 -16.61 25.89
N LYS A 636 -37.59 -17.55 26.77
CA LYS A 636 -37.27 -18.97 26.66
C LYS A 636 -38.53 -19.75 27.03
N SER A 637 -39.20 -20.34 26.04
CA SER A 637 -40.27 -21.31 26.29
C SER A 637 -39.70 -22.72 26.42
N LYS A 638 -40.22 -23.49 27.38
CA LYS A 638 -40.08 -24.95 27.46
C LYS A 638 -41.47 -25.53 27.71
N SER A 639 -41.92 -26.44 26.87
CA SER A 639 -43.01 -27.37 27.21
C SER A 639 -42.47 -28.81 27.22
N LYS A 640 -43.28 -29.79 27.64
CA LYS A 640 -42.86 -31.17 27.92
C LYS A 640 -43.52 -32.20 26.98
N LYS A 641 -42.74 -33.24 26.67
CA LYS A 641 -43.16 -34.63 26.37
C LYS A 641 -44.43 -34.87 25.52
N LYS A 642 -44.24 -35.46 24.34
CA LYS A 642 -44.34 -36.92 24.11
C LYS A 642 -43.61 -37.24 22.78
N GLY A 643 -43.41 -38.52 22.43
CA GLY A 643 -42.66 -38.93 21.24
C GLY A 643 -43.14 -40.28 20.70
N LEU A 644 -42.52 -40.75 19.60
CA LEU A 644 -42.81 -42.04 18.96
C LEU A 644 -41.53 -42.62 18.30
N SER A 645 -41.59 -43.91 17.93
CA SER A 645 -40.59 -44.75 17.23
C SER A 645 -39.59 -44.00 16.34
N SER A 646 -38.25 -44.12 16.49
CA SER A 646 -37.37 -45.31 16.46
C SER A 646 -37.04 -45.85 15.06
N LEU A 647 -35.75 -45.89 14.73
CA LEU A 647 -35.12 -47.01 14.00
C LEU A 647 -33.61 -47.02 14.32
N LEU A 648 -33.04 -48.22 14.40
CA LEU A 648 -31.59 -48.54 14.51
C LEU A 648 -30.80 -47.93 15.69
N GLY A 649 -30.77 -48.68 16.80
CA GLY A 649 -29.49 -48.96 17.48
C GLY A 649 -28.81 -50.18 16.83
N GLY A 650 -27.56 -50.54 17.14
CA GLY A 650 -26.59 -49.92 18.06
C GLY A 650 -25.82 -50.97 18.86
N LEU A 651 -24.48 -50.99 18.81
CA LEU A 651 -23.64 -51.92 19.58
C LEU A 651 -22.17 -51.44 19.66
N TYR A 652 -21.76 -50.95 20.84
CA TYR A 652 -20.63 -51.45 21.67
C TYR A 652 -20.28 -50.46 22.80
N SER A 653 -19.42 -50.86 23.75
CA SER A 653 -19.48 -50.40 25.14
C SER A 653 -18.17 -49.83 25.71
N LYS A 654 -18.31 -48.78 26.53
CA LYS A 654 -17.45 -48.31 27.63
C LYS A 654 -15.93 -48.55 27.56
N LYS A 655 -15.17 -47.45 27.61
CA LYS A 655 -14.12 -47.28 28.65
C LYS A 655 -14.04 -45.83 29.13
N LYS A 656 -13.88 -45.62 30.44
CA LYS A 656 -13.72 -44.28 31.06
C LYS A 656 -12.24 -43.88 31.13
N LYS A 657 -11.96 -42.59 30.96
CA LYS A 657 -11.12 -41.82 31.90
C LYS A 657 -11.63 -40.37 31.96
N MET A 658 -11.12 -39.58 32.91
CA MET A 658 -11.82 -38.41 33.47
C MET A 658 -11.00 -37.12 33.42
N MET A 659 -11.70 -35.99 33.65
CA MET A 659 -11.16 -34.66 34.00
C MET A 659 -10.21 -33.99 32.98
N GLY A 660 -10.79 -33.12 32.16
CA GLY A 660 -10.16 -31.83 31.85
C GLY A 660 -10.82 -30.75 32.72
N LYS A 661 -10.04 -29.86 33.34
CA LYS A 661 -10.53 -28.67 34.04
C LYS A 661 -9.71 -27.45 33.62
N ASN A 662 -10.39 -26.34 33.36
CA ASN A 662 -9.76 -25.08 32.97
C ASN A 662 -9.16 -24.40 34.22
N TYR A 663 -7.94 -23.87 34.09
CA TYR A 663 -7.40 -22.92 35.08
C TYR A 663 -7.61 -21.48 34.60
N VAL A 664 -8.21 -20.67 35.47
CA VAL A 664 -8.35 -19.22 35.28
C VAL A 664 -7.16 -18.55 35.96
N ARG A 665 -6.33 -17.84 35.19
CA ARG A 665 -5.19 -17.10 35.73
C ARG A 665 -5.68 -15.80 36.38
N LYS A 666 -5.65 -15.75 37.71
CA LYS A 666 -5.91 -14.54 38.51
C LYS A 666 -4.59 -13.76 38.67
N GLY A 667 -4.64 -12.43 38.65
CA GLY A 667 -3.46 -11.58 38.84
C GLY A 667 -3.01 -11.55 40.30
N SER A 668 -1.71 -11.33 40.51
CA SER A 668 -1.12 -11.07 41.83
C SER A 668 -1.28 -9.61 42.23
N GLY A 669 -1.50 -9.38 43.53
CA GLY A 669 -1.31 -8.11 44.21
C GLY A 669 -0.54 -8.40 45.50
N THR A 670 0.41 -7.55 45.87
CA THR A 670 1.34 -7.80 46.98
C THR A 670 0.73 -7.50 48.34
N MET A 671 0.84 -8.45 49.27
CA MET A 671 0.88 -8.18 50.70
C MET A 671 1.81 -9.21 51.34
N PHE A 672 2.78 -8.75 52.13
CA PHE A 672 3.63 -9.62 52.95
C PHE A 672 2.86 -10.04 54.20
N ASP A 673 3.06 -11.27 54.63
CA ASP A 673 3.00 -11.67 56.04
C ASP A 673 4.13 -12.67 56.31
N LEU A 674 4.52 -12.85 57.57
CA LEU A 674 5.87 -13.31 57.93
C LEU A 674 5.89 -14.71 58.59
N GLU A 675 6.06 -15.77 57.79
CA GLU A 675 6.35 -17.13 58.29
C GLU A 675 7.49 -17.81 57.50
N GLU A 676 8.71 -17.43 57.89
CA GLU A 676 10.00 -18.13 57.67
C GLU A 676 10.09 -19.41 58.54
N ILE A 677 10.79 -20.52 58.22
CA ILE A 677 11.64 -20.98 57.10
C ILE A 677 11.42 -22.51 56.98
N GLU A 678 10.98 -23.03 55.83
CA GLU A 678 11.33 -24.42 55.39
C GLU A 678 11.10 -24.68 53.88
N GLU A 679 10.06 -24.09 53.25
CA GLU A 679 9.75 -24.27 51.81
C GLU A 679 10.77 -23.64 50.82
N GLY A 680 11.86 -23.05 51.32
CA GLY A 680 12.81 -22.24 50.54
C GLY A 680 13.63 -23.00 49.49
N LEU A 681 13.64 -24.34 49.50
CA LEU A 681 14.42 -25.17 48.57
C LEU A 681 13.60 -25.68 47.37
N GLU A 682 12.34 -26.08 47.55
CA GLU A 682 11.53 -26.62 46.46
C GLU A 682 11.03 -25.52 45.51
N GLY A 683 10.70 -24.33 46.04
CA GLY A 683 10.30 -23.17 45.24
C GLY A 683 11.41 -22.65 44.32
N TYR A 684 12.68 -22.81 44.71
CA TYR A 684 13.83 -22.44 43.88
C TYR A 684 13.95 -23.40 42.68
N GLU A 685 13.79 -24.71 42.89
CA GLU A 685 13.75 -25.68 41.79
C GLU A 685 12.55 -25.46 40.84
N GLU A 686 11.35 -25.10 41.31
CA GLU A 686 10.24 -24.76 40.40
C GLU A 686 10.48 -23.46 39.62
N LEU A 687 11.04 -22.43 40.26
CA LEU A 687 11.42 -21.19 39.56
C LEU A 687 12.50 -21.45 38.51
N GLU A 688 13.56 -22.20 38.83
CA GLU A 688 14.57 -22.61 37.85
C GLU A 688 13.96 -23.48 36.74
N LYS A 689 13.15 -24.50 37.05
CA LYS A 689 12.46 -25.31 36.03
C LYS A 689 11.55 -24.46 35.13
N SER A 690 10.88 -23.44 35.67
CA SER A 690 10.06 -22.51 34.89
C SER A 690 10.91 -21.59 34.00
N SER A 691 12.04 -21.10 34.50
CA SER A 691 12.99 -20.25 33.78
C SER A 691 13.71 -21.04 32.67
N LEU A 692 14.18 -22.24 32.98
CA LEU A 692 14.80 -23.18 32.04
C LEU A 692 13.80 -23.68 30.99
N MET A 693 12.52 -23.87 31.32
CA MET A 693 11.49 -24.12 30.31
C MET A 693 11.17 -22.88 29.47
N SER A 694 11.23 -21.67 30.04
CA SER A 694 11.11 -20.41 29.30
C SER A 694 12.25 -20.27 28.28
N GLN A 695 13.50 -20.45 28.72
CA GLN A 695 14.71 -20.43 27.88
C GLN A 695 14.65 -21.52 26.80
N LYS A 696 14.31 -22.78 27.13
CA LYS A 696 14.15 -23.85 26.13
C LYS A 696 13.02 -23.58 25.13
N ASN A 697 11.98 -22.86 25.52
CA ASN A 697 10.96 -22.38 24.57
C ASN A 697 11.51 -21.27 23.66
N PHE A 698 12.34 -20.36 24.15
CA PHE A 698 13.03 -19.37 23.31
C PHE A 698 14.06 -20.03 22.37
N GLU A 699 14.87 -20.98 22.83
CA GLU A 699 15.80 -21.76 22.00
C GLU A 699 15.07 -22.51 20.87
N LYS A 700 13.98 -23.22 21.22
CA LYS A 700 13.14 -23.92 20.24
C LYS A 700 12.47 -22.95 19.26
N ARG A 701 12.15 -21.73 19.69
CA ARG A 701 11.47 -20.73 18.85
C ARG A 701 12.44 -20.02 17.90
N PHE A 702 13.55 -19.50 18.44
CA PHE A 702 14.47 -18.57 17.77
C PHE A 702 15.81 -19.17 17.35
N GLY A 703 16.16 -20.36 17.85
CA GLY A 703 17.43 -21.05 17.60
C GLY A 703 18.40 -20.98 18.79
N GLN A 704 19.56 -21.62 18.65
CA GLN A 704 20.46 -21.91 19.77
C GLN A 704 21.38 -20.75 20.18
N SER A 705 21.38 -19.63 19.47
CA SER A 705 22.24 -18.47 19.79
C SER A 705 21.69 -17.69 21.00
N PRO A 706 22.41 -17.64 22.14
CA PRO A 706 21.98 -16.87 23.30
C PRO A 706 22.09 -15.37 23.05
N VAL A 707 23.06 -14.94 22.24
CA VAL A 707 23.25 -13.53 21.84
C VAL A 707 22.07 -13.06 21.00
N PHE A 708 21.62 -13.89 20.05
CA PHE A 708 20.42 -13.58 19.26
C PHE A 708 19.17 -13.51 20.15
N ILE A 709 18.95 -14.47 21.05
CA ILE A 709 17.80 -14.44 21.98
C ILE A 709 17.84 -13.16 22.83
N ALA A 710 18.97 -12.81 23.43
CA ALA A 710 19.13 -11.59 24.22
C ALA A 710 18.81 -10.33 23.40
N SER A 711 19.31 -10.24 22.16
CA SER A 711 19.01 -9.17 21.22
C SER A 711 17.51 -9.05 20.91
N THR A 712 16.80 -10.18 20.71
CA THR A 712 15.35 -10.15 20.41
C THR A 712 14.49 -9.64 21.57
N LEU A 713 14.99 -9.68 22.81
CA LEU A 713 14.28 -9.22 24.01
C LEU A 713 14.39 -7.70 24.23
N MET A 714 15.25 -7.00 23.49
CA MET A 714 15.39 -5.54 23.55
C MET A 714 14.34 -4.88 22.63
N GLU A 715 13.24 -4.34 23.19
CA GLU A 715 12.16 -3.75 22.37
C GLU A 715 12.61 -2.56 21.52
N ASP A 716 13.39 -1.64 22.08
CA ASP A 716 13.87 -0.44 21.39
C ASP A 716 15.12 -0.70 20.50
N GLY A 717 15.61 -1.95 20.48
CA GLY A 717 16.75 -2.38 19.67
C GLY A 717 18.12 -2.05 20.29
N GLY A 718 19.15 -2.03 19.43
CA GLY A 718 20.55 -1.81 19.84
C GLY A 718 21.25 -3.06 20.40
N LEU A 719 22.53 -2.90 20.75
CA LEU A 719 23.40 -3.94 21.30
C LEU A 719 23.68 -3.71 22.79
N PRO A 720 23.86 -4.76 23.61
CA PRO A 720 24.29 -4.62 25.01
C PRO A 720 25.65 -3.93 25.14
N GLU A 721 25.85 -3.16 26.20
CA GLU A 721 27.13 -2.51 26.49
C GLU A 721 28.25 -3.55 26.71
N GLY A 722 29.45 -3.25 26.19
CA GLY A 722 30.63 -4.12 26.31
C GLY A 722 30.77 -5.26 25.29
N THR A 723 29.87 -5.40 24.30
CA THR A 723 30.02 -6.44 23.26
C THR A 723 31.24 -6.22 22.36
N ASN A 724 32.11 -7.23 22.24
CA ASN A 724 33.27 -7.22 21.35
C ASN A 724 32.87 -7.55 19.89
N SER A 725 33.22 -6.66 18.95
CA SER A 725 32.88 -6.76 17.53
C SER A 725 33.36 -8.05 16.85
N THR A 726 34.56 -8.54 17.19
CA THR A 726 35.09 -9.80 16.63
C THR A 726 34.27 -11.00 17.07
N THR A 727 33.78 -10.99 18.32
CA THR A 727 32.87 -12.03 18.84
C THR A 727 31.51 -11.97 18.15
N LEU A 728 30.97 -10.76 17.93
CA LEU A 728 29.71 -10.57 17.21
C LEU A 728 29.80 -11.07 15.77
N ILE A 729 30.90 -10.87 15.05
CA ILE A 729 31.08 -11.41 13.69
C ILE A 729 31.09 -12.95 13.69
N LYS A 730 31.75 -13.59 14.67
CA LYS A 730 31.76 -15.05 14.79
C LYS A 730 30.34 -15.61 15.06
N GLU A 731 29.58 -14.94 15.92
CA GLU A 731 28.20 -15.31 16.24
C GLU A 731 27.24 -15.04 15.07
N ALA A 732 27.47 -13.94 14.34
CA ALA A 732 26.75 -13.60 13.12
C ALA A 732 26.93 -14.68 12.04
N ILE A 733 28.12 -15.27 11.91
CA ILE A 733 28.37 -16.44 11.03
C ILE A 733 27.61 -17.68 11.53
N HIS A 734 27.53 -17.92 12.85
CA HIS A 734 26.77 -19.05 13.39
C HIS A 734 25.27 -18.98 13.07
N VAL A 735 24.63 -17.81 13.21
CA VAL A 735 23.17 -17.67 12.96
C VAL A 735 22.78 -17.74 11.48
N ILE A 736 23.74 -17.65 10.53
CA ILE A 736 23.51 -17.86 9.09
C ILE A 736 23.91 -19.26 8.59
N SER A 737 24.26 -20.18 9.49
CA SER A 737 24.54 -21.59 9.16
C SER A 737 23.31 -22.34 8.67
N CYS A 738 23.50 -23.33 7.78
CA CYS A 738 22.37 -23.97 7.09
C CYS A 738 21.52 -24.86 8.01
N GLY A 739 22.10 -25.38 9.09
CA GLY A 739 21.41 -26.19 10.11
C GLY A 739 20.62 -25.38 11.14
N TYR A 740 20.79 -24.05 11.20
CA TYR A 740 20.22 -23.21 12.26
C TYR A 740 18.68 -23.26 12.32
N GLU A 741 18.02 -23.48 11.18
CA GLU A 741 16.55 -23.37 11.07
C GLU A 741 15.80 -24.68 11.35
N GLU A 742 16.44 -25.84 11.18
CA GLU A 742 15.77 -27.17 11.14
C GLU A 742 14.80 -27.39 12.30
N LYS A 743 15.30 -27.23 13.53
CA LYS A 743 14.61 -27.55 14.79
C LYS A 743 13.82 -26.36 15.37
N THR A 744 13.80 -25.24 14.66
CA THR A 744 13.22 -23.97 15.12
C THR A 744 11.85 -23.67 14.53
N GLU A 745 11.24 -22.54 14.90
CA GLU A 745 9.98 -22.04 14.32
C GLU A 745 10.17 -21.05 13.14
N TRP A 746 11.42 -20.79 12.74
CA TRP A 746 11.77 -20.00 11.54
C TRP A 746 11.11 -20.57 10.28
N GLY A 747 10.56 -19.68 9.45
CA GLY A 747 9.82 -20.02 8.23
C GLY A 747 8.47 -20.70 8.45
N LYS A 748 8.23 -21.32 9.61
CA LYS A 748 7.01 -22.08 9.93
C LYS A 748 5.97 -21.20 10.62
N GLU A 749 6.41 -20.36 11.55
CA GLU A 749 5.58 -19.42 12.33
C GLU A 749 6.21 -18.02 12.43
N ILE A 750 7.51 -17.87 12.11
CA ILE A 750 8.36 -16.69 12.37
C ILE A 750 9.12 -16.26 11.11
N GLY A 751 9.28 -14.95 10.93
CA GLY A 751 9.93 -14.36 9.77
C GLY A 751 9.08 -14.48 8.49
N TRP A 752 9.75 -14.49 7.35
CA TRP A 752 9.15 -14.80 6.05
C TRP A 752 8.73 -16.28 6.01
N ILE A 753 7.46 -16.53 5.68
CA ILE A 753 6.83 -17.85 5.78
C ILE A 753 7.16 -18.73 4.57
N TYR A 754 7.61 -19.95 4.81
CA TYR A 754 8.02 -20.92 3.79
C TYR A 754 6.83 -21.72 3.23
N GLY A 755 7.01 -22.28 2.02
CA GLY A 755 6.08 -23.24 1.42
C GLY A 755 5.22 -22.69 0.26
N SER A 756 5.46 -21.45 -0.18
CA SER A 756 4.88 -20.88 -1.41
C SER A 756 5.95 -20.14 -2.22
N VAL A 757 5.73 -19.99 -3.52
CA VAL A 757 6.48 -19.10 -4.44
C VAL A 757 6.14 -17.61 -4.23
N THR A 758 5.09 -17.30 -3.45
CA THR A 758 4.73 -15.94 -3.01
C THR A 758 4.73 -15.88 -1.48
N GLU A 759 5.91 -15.87 -0.87
CA GLU A 759 6.08 -15.75 0.59
C GLU A 759 5.60 -14.40 1.15
N ASP A 760 5.52 -13.38 0.30
CA ASP A 760 5.22 -11.99 0.66
C ASP A 760 3.78 -11.82 1.17
N ILE A 761 2.79 -12.12 0.34
CA ILE A 761 1.37 -12.03 0.72
C ILE A 761 1.05 -12.97 1.88
N LEU A 762 1.69 -14.15 1.94
CA LEU A 762 1.53 -15.13 3.00
C LEU A 762 2.06 -14.62 4.36
N THR A 763 3.22 -13.95 4.35
CA THR A 763 3.81 -13.34 5.55
C THR A 763 2.95 -12.18 6.05
N GLY A 764 2.52 -11.28 5.16
CA GLY A 764 1.59 -10.20 5.52
C GLY A 764 0.27 -10.72 6.11
N PHE A 765 -0.34 -11.72 5.47
CA PHE A 765 -1.56 -12.38 5.96
C PHE A 765 -1.40 -12.99 7.36
N LYS A 766 -0.28 -13.69 7.62
CA LYS A 766 0.05 -14.25 8.94
C LYS A 766 0.16 -13.16 10.02
N MET A 767 0.75 -12.00 9.70
CA MET A 767 0.84 -10.85 10.61
C MET A 767 -0.54 -10.22 10.87
N HIS A 768 -1.36 -10.02 9.84
CA HIS A 768 -2.71 -9.45 9.97
C HIS A 768 -3.63 -10.40 10.77
N CYS A 769 -3.42 -11.72 10.70
CA CYS A 769 -4.13 -12.70 11.54
C CYS A 769 -3.83 -12.59 13.04
N ARG A 770 -2.58 -12.26 13.44
CA ARG A 770 -2.20 -11.95 14.83
C ARG A 770 -2.86 -10.64 15.33
N GLY A 771 -3.32 -9.79 14.40
CA GLY A 771 -4.02 -8.53 14.67
C GLY A 771 -3.18 -7.27 14.49
N TRP A 772 -1.98 -7.41 13.93
CA TRP A 772 -1.20 -6.26 13.50
C TRP A 772 -1.93 -5.53 12.35
N LYS A 773 -1.57 -4.25 12.17
CA LYS A 773 -2.06 -3.39 11.09
C LYS A 773 -0.88 -2.93 10.24
N SER A 774 -1.08 -2.75 8.95
CA SER A 774 -0.11 -2.09 8.09
C SER A 774 -0.58 -0.68 7.69
N VAL A 775 0.27 0.03 6.96
CA VAL A 775 0.01 1.38 6.45
C VAL A 775 0.39 1.46 4.98
N TYR A 776 -0.46 2.10 4.17
CA TYR A 776 -0.09 2.51 2.82
C TYR A 776 0.38 3.97 2.81
N CYS A 777 1.61 4.21 2.33
CA CYS A 777 2.17 5.55 2.19
C CYS A 777 2.34 5.91 0.71
N MET A 778 1.80 7.06 0.29
CA MET A 778 1.87 7.55 -1.09
C MET A 778 2.43 8.99 -1.13
N PRO A 779 3.77 9.16 -1.07
CA PRO A 779 4.39 10.47 -1.18
C PRO A 779 4.27 11.08 -2.59
N LYS A 780 4.32 12.42 -2.67
CA LYS A 780 4.18 13.19 -3.92
C LYS A 780 5.23 12.81 -4.97
N ARG A 781 6.48 12.61 -4.54
CA ARG A 781 7.53 11.92 -5.32
C ARG A 781 7.56 10.48 -4.86
N ALA A 782 7.33 9.53 -5.78
CA ALA A 782 7.31 8.10 -5.45
C ALA A 782 8.57 7.67 -4.67
N ALA A 783 8.39 7.02 -3.53
CA ALA A 783 9.48 6.64 -2.62
C ALA A 783 10.56 5.80 -3.32
N PHE A 784 10.10 4.72 -3.94
CA PHE A 784 10.95 3.75 -4.63
C PHE A 784 10.55 3.67 -6.11
N LYS A 785 11.54 3.37 -6.94
CA LYS A 785 11.37 3.06 -8.36
C LYS A 785 12.21 1.84 -8.72
N GLY A 786 11.81 1.09 -9.75
CA GLY A 786 12.61 -0.02 -10.27
C GLY A 786 12.41 -0.31 -11.75
N SER A 787 13.05 -1.35 -12.27
CA SER A 787 13.03 -1.69 -13.70
C SER A 787 11.87 -2.64 -14.07
N ALA A 788 10.94 -2.20 -14.92
CA ALA A 788 9.85 -3.05 -15.41
C ALA A 788 10.36 -4.21 -16.31
N PRO A 789 9.66 -5.37 -16.38
CA PRO A 789 9.89 -6.36 -17.44
C PRO A 789 9.57 -5.76 -18.81
N ILE A 790 10.56 -5.69 -19.70
CA ILE A 790 10.46 -4.95 -20.97
C ILE A 790 9.57 -5.68 -22.00
N ASN A 791 9.68 -7.01 -22.10
CA ASN A 791 8.91 -7.81 -23.06
C ASN A 791 7.75 -8.59 -22.42
N LEU A 792 6.76 -8.95 -23.25
CA LEU A 792 5.55 -9.65 -22.83
C LEU A 792 5.81 -11.05 -22.25
N SER A 793 6.83 -11.77 -22.73
CA SER A 793 7.11 -13.14 -22.28
C SER A 793 7.56 -13.15 -20.82
N ASP A 794 8.50 -12.29 -20.47
CA ASP A 794 9.02 -12.20 -19.10
C ASP A 794 7.95 -11.62 -18.15
N ARG A 795 7.08 -10.72 -18.63
CA ARG A 795 5.89 -10.24 -17.91
C ARG A 795 4.85 -11.34 -17.66
N LEU A 796 4.57 -12.20 -18.63
CA LEU A 796 3.67 -13.35 -18.44
C LEU A 796 4.27 -14.43 -17.53
N HIS A 797 5.60 -14.66 -17.58
CA HIS A 797 6.27 -15.53 -16.62
C HIS A 797 6.28 -14.96 -15.19
N GLN A 798 6.33 -13.64 -15.01
CA GLN A 798 6.14 -13.00 -13.69
C GLN A 798 4.72 -13.25 -13.15
N VAL A 799 3.69 -13.03 -13.98
CA VAL A 799 2.28 -13.27 -13.60
C VAL A 799 1.99 -14.76 -13.35
N LEU A 800 2.60 -15.67 -14.12
CA LEU A 800 2.54 -17.12 -13.88
C LEU A 800 3.06 -17.48 -12.49
N ARG A 801 4.21 -16.90 -12.06
CA ARG A 801 4.77 -17.12 -10.72
C ARG A 801 3.84 -16.63 -9.61
N TRP A 802 3.24 -15.46 -9.77
CA TRP A 802 2.27 -14.90 -8.82
C TRP A 802 1.01 -15.77 -8.71
N ALA A 803 0.45 -16.19 -9.84
CA ALA A 803 -0.73 -17.04 -9.88
C ALA A 803 -0.45 -18.45 -9.30
N LEU A 804 0.74 -19.00 -9.54
CA LEU A 804 1.13 -20.31 -8.99
C LEU A 804 1.32 -20.25 -7.46
N GLY A 805 2.00 -19.23 -6.94
CA GLY A 805 2.14 -19.04 -5.48
C GLY A 805 0.79 -18.82 -4.79
N SER A 806 -0.13 -18.09 -5.43
CA SER A 806 -1.52 -17.92 -5.00
C SER A 806 -2.28 -19.26 -4.92
N VAL A 807 -2.13 -20.14 -5.91
CA VAL A 807 -2.74 -21.49 -5.92
C VAL A 807 -2.11 -22.40 -4.86
N GLU A 808 -0.79 -22.33 -4.66
CA GLU A 808 -0.10 -23.02 -3.55
C GLU A 808 -0.67 -22.60 -2.19
N ILE A 809 -0.86 -21.30 -1.95
CA ILE A 809 -1.46 -20.78 -0.70
C ILE A 809 -2.90 -21.26 -0.53
N PHE A 810 -3.71 -21.24 -1.59
CA PHE A 810 -5.11 -21.71 -1.58
C PHE A 810 -5.22 -23.18 -1.16
N LEU A 811 -4.28 -24.03 -1.57
CA LEU A 811 -4.26 -25.46 -1.25
C LEU A 811 -3.48 -25.77 0.06
N SER A 812 -2.82 -24.78 0.67
CA SER A 812 -2.01 -24.94 1.88
C SER A 812 -2.82 -24.92 3.19
N ARG A 813 -2.13 -25.23 4.31
CA ARG A 813 -2.61 -24.98 5.68
C ARG A 813 -3.09 -23.54 5.90
N HIS A 814 -2.56 -22.58 5.14
CA HIS A 814 -2.71 -21.14 5.35
C HIS A 814 -3.76 -20.46 4.48
N CYS A 815 -4.63 -21.20 3.78
CA CYS A 815 -5.71 -20.61 2.97
C CYS A 815 -6.66 -19.73 3.82
N PRO A 816 -6.97 -18.47 3.40
CA PRO A 816 -7.84 -17.55 4.13
C PRO A 816 -9.28 -18.04 4.40
N LEU A 817 -9.74 -19.06 3.66
CA LEU A 817 -11.07 -19.67 3.81
C LEU A 817 -11.24 -20.50 5.10
N TRP A 818 -10.15 -21.00 5.69
CA TRP A 818 -10.20 -21.76 6.95
C TRP A 818 -9.12 -21.36 7.97
N TYR A 819 -8.02 -20.73 7.54
CA TYR A 819 -6.96 -20.33 8.46
C TYR A 819 -7.33 -19.11 9.30
N GLY A 820 -6.88 -19.09 10.56
CA GLY A 820 -6.89 -17.87 11.40
C GLY A 820 -8.28 -17.36 11.79
N TYR A 821 -9.33 -18.19 11.83
CA TYR A 821 -10.68 -17.77 12.27
C TYR A 821 -10.78 -17.41 13.76
N GLY A 822 -9.86 -17.89 14.60
CA GLY A 822 -9.67 -17.41 15.98
C GLY A 822 -8.75 -16.18 16.10
N GLY A 823 -8.27 -15.63 14.98
CA GLY A 823 -7.40 -14.46 14.95
C GLY A 823 -8.15 -13.13 14.99
N LYS A 824 -7.42 -12.02 14.94
CA LYS A 824 -7.96 -10.65 15.05
C LYS A 824 -8.18 -9.97 13.67
N LEU A 825 -8.21 -10.75 12.60
CA LEU A 825 -8.37 -10.31 11.20
C LEU A 825 -9.80 -9.77 10.95
N LYS A 826 -9.94 -8.58 10.37
CA LYS A 826 -11.25 -8.03 9.99
C LYS A 826 -11.95 -8.87 8.89
N TRP A 827 -13.28 -8.82 8.84
CA TRP A 827 -14.03 -9.62 7.86
C TRP A 827 -13.85 -9.14 6.41
N LEU A 828 -13.84 -7.83 6.17
CA LEU A 828 -13.52 -7.24 4.86
C LEU A 828 -12.08 -7.54 4.44
N GLU A 829 -11.15 -7.52 5.40
CA GLU A 829 -9.75 -7.86 5.18
C GLU A 829 -9.60 -9.33 4.77
N ARG A 830 -10.27 -10.25 5.47
CA ARG A 830 -10.34 -11.67 5.08
C ARG A 830 -10.92 -11.84 3.68
N LEU A 831 -11.97 -11.10 3.35
CA LEU A 831 -12.63 -11.14 2.05
C LEU A 831 -11.67 -10.66 0.94
N ALA A 832 -10.88 -9.61 1.20
CA ALA A 832 -9.80 -9.18 0.30
C ALA A 832 -8.71 -10.25 0.14
N TYR A 833 -8.24 -10.87 1.22
CA TYR A 833 -7.28 -11.98 1.15
C TYR A 833 -7.86 -13.20 0.42
N ILE A 834 -9.15 -13.50 0.55
CA ILE A 834 -9.81 -14.53 -0.26
C ILE A 834 -9.73 -14.14 -1.74
N ASN A 835 -10.12 -12.92 -2.12
CA ASN A 835 -10.03 -12.44 -3.51
C ASN A 835 -8.61 -12.63 -4.10
N THR A 836 -7.59 -12.13 -3.40
CA THR A 836 -6.18 -12.19 -3.84
C THR A 836 -5.57 -13.59 -3.81
N ILE A 837 -6.26 -14.58 -3.23
CA ILE A 837 -5.84 -16.01 -3.26
C ILE A 837 -6.67 -16.84 -4.25
N VAL A 838 -7.91 -16.45 -4.57
CA VAL A 838 -8.78 -17.17 -5.54
C VAL A 838 -8.75 -16.62 -6.96
N TYR A 839 -8.21 -15.42 -7.22
CA TYR A 839 -8.21 -14.82 -8.56
C TYR A 839 -7.69 -15.71 -9.72
N PRO A 840 -6.70 -16.62 -9.54
CA PRO A 840 -6.25 -17.47 -10.63
C PRO A 840 -7.33 -18.45 -11.11
N TRP A 841 -8.23 -18.88 -10.22
CA TRP A 841 -9.28 -19.85 -10.51
C TRP A 841 -10.37 -19.27 -11.44
N THR A 842 -10.53 -17.95 -11.48
CA THR A 842 -11.40 -17.24 -12.44
C THR A 842 -10.93 -17.42 -13.90
N SER A 843 -9.70 -17.91 -14.15
CA SER A 843 -9.24 -18.32 -15.49
C SER A 843 -10.11 -19.37 -16.17
N ILE A 844 -10.60 -20.36 -15.41
CA ILE A 844 -11.39 -21.49 -15.95
C ILE A 844 -12.74 -21.01 -16.51
N PRO A 845 -13.60 -20.30 -15.74
CA PRO A 845 -14.82 -19.72 -16.30
C PRO A 845 -14.53 -18.63 -17.33
N LEU A 846 -13.43 -17.89 -17.24
CA LEU A 846 -13.05 -16.91 -18.28
C LEU A 846 -12.74 -17.57 -19.63
N LEU A 847 -11.94 -18.64 -19.65
CA LEU A 847 -11.65 -19.41 -20.87
C LEU A 847 -12.94 -19.96 -21.47
N ALA A 848 -13.81 -20.56 -20.64
CA ALA A 848 -15.11 -21.07 -21.07
C ALA A 848 -15.97 -19.94 -21.66
N TYR A 849 -16.13 -18.82 -20.95
CA TYR A 849 -16.95 -17.68 -21.36
C TYR A 849 -16.47 -17.03 -22.67
N CYS A 850 -15.16 -16.85 -22.85
CA CYS A 850 -14.58 -16.33 -24.10
C CYS A 850 -14.66 -17.31 -25.28
N THR A 851 -15.04 -18.58 -25.04
CA THR A 851 -15.26 -19.61 -26.06
C THR A 851 -16.72 -19.65 -26.54
N ILE A 852 -17.69 -19.32 -25.69
CA ILE A 852 -19.13 -19.44 -26.00
C ILE A 852 -19.58 -18.61 -27.23
N PRO A 853 -19.12 -17.36 -27.45
CA PRO A 853 -19.53 -16.56 -28.61
C PRO A 853 -19.19 -17.22 -29.94
N ALA A 854 -17.97 -17.75 -30.08
CA ALA A 854 -17.55 -18.49 -31.26
C ALA A 854 -18.40 -19.74 -31.49
N VAL A 855 -18.69 -20.52 -30.43
CA VAL A 855 -19.56 -21.70 -30.54
C VAL A 855 -21.00 -21.33 -30.92
N CYS A 856 -21.54 -20.22 -30.43
CA CYS A 856 -22.88 -19.73 -30.81
C CYS A 856 -22.93 -19.21 -32.25
N LEU A 857 -21.84 -18.66 -32.77
CA LEU A 857 -21.73 -18.29 -34.19
C LEU A 857 -21.66 -19.55 -35.06
N LEU A 858 -20.79 -20.51 -34.73
CA LEU A 858 -20.55 -21.73 -35.52
C LEU A 858 -21.70 -22.74 -35.50
N THR A 859 -22.47 -22.83 -34.40
CA THR A 859 -23.55 -23.83 -34.25
C THR A 859 -24.95 -23.31 -34.54
N GLY A 860 -25.10 -22.04 -34.93
CA GLY A 860 -26.40 -21.37 -35.10
C GLY A 860 -27.18 -21.12 -33.79
N LYS A 861 -26.88 -21.84 -32.70
CA LYS A 861 -27.55 -21.73 -31.40
C LYS A 861 -27.22 -20.41 -30.67
N PHE A 862 -28.02 -20.07 -29.64
CA PHE A 862 -27.81 -18.87 -28.83
C PHE A 862 -28.09 -19.13 -27.34
N ILE A 863 -27.44 -18.35 -26.47
CA ILE A 863 -27.36 -18.59 -25.01
C ILE A 863 -28.53 -17.96 -24.24
N ILE A 864 -29.23 -17.02 -24.88
CA ILE A 864 -30.29 -16.20 -24.31
C ILE A 864 -31.53 -16.46 -25.18
N PRO A 865 -32.70 -16.78 -24.60
CA PRO A 865 -33.94 -16.88 -25.38
C PRO A 865 -34.34 -15.50 -25.94
N THR A 866 -35.36 -15.45 -26.79
CA THR A 866 -35.85 -14.20 -27.39
C THR A 866 -36.11 -13.11 -26.33
N LEU A 867 -35.52 -11.93 -26.56
CA LEU A 867 -35.52 -10.84 -25.58
C LEU A 867 -36.89 -10.17 -25.48
N ASN A 868 -37.69 -10.59 -24.50
CA ASN A 868 -38.86 -9.83 -24.05
C ASN A 868 -38.43 -8.44 -23.53
N ASN A 869 -39.30 -7.43 -23.64
CA ASN A 869 -39.01 -6.05 -23.21
C ASN A 869 -38.39 -5.95 -21.80
N LEU A 870 -38.89 -6.74 -20.84
CA LEU A 870 -38.39 -6.79 -19.47
C LEU A 870 -36.97 -7.40 -19.36
N ALA A 871 -36.60 -8.33 -20.24
CA ALA A 871 -35.24 -8.86 -20.31
C ALA A 871 -34.26 -7.77 -20.77
N SER A 872 -34.60 -7.07 -21.85
CA SER A 872 -33.80 -5.96 -22.41
C SER A 872 -33.55 -4.85 -21.39
N ILE A 873 -34.54 -4.54 -20.54
CA ILE A 873 -34.40 -3.58 -19.44
C ILE A 873 -33.34 -4.04 -18.42
N TRP A 874 -33.32 -5.31 -18.01
CA TRP A 874 -32.30 -5.81 -17.07
C TRP A 874 -30.89 -5.85 -17.66
N PHE A 875 -30.74 -6.22 -18.94
CA PHE A 875 -29.45 -6.13 -19.64
C PHE A 875 -28.97 -4.67 -19.73
N LEU A 876 -29.83 -3.74 -20.14
CA LEU A 876 -29.49 -2.31 -20.25
C LEU A 876 -29.13 -1.71 -18.89
N ALA A 877 -29.91 -1.99 -17.85
CA ALA A 877 -29.63 -1.54 -16.48
C ALA A 877 -28.29 -2.10 -15.98
N LEU A 878 -27.96 -3.36 -16.28
CA LEU A 878 -26.68 -3.95 -15.94
C LEU A 878 -25.52 -3.23 -16.64
N PHE A 879 -25.56 -3.07 -17.96
CA PHE A 879 -24.51 -2.34 -18.71
C PHE A 879 -24.32 -0.91 -18.22
N LEU A 880 -25.40 -0.14 -18.04
CA LEU A 880 -25.34 1.23 -17.53
C LEU A 880 -24.77 1.27 -16.10
N SER A 881 -25.14 0.32 -15.23
CA SER A 881 -24.59 0.24 -13.87
C SER A 881 -23.09 -0.09 -13.85
N ILE A 882 -22.61 -0.92 -14.78
CA ILE A 882 -21.18 -1.25 -14.91
C ILE A 882 -20.39 0.00 -15.31
N ILE A 883 -20.83 0.71 -16.35
CA ILE A 883 -20.19 1.94 -16.85
C ILE A 883 -20.21 3.02 -15.75
N ALA A 884 -21.35 3.24 -15.09
CA ALA A 884 -21.47 4.19 -14.00
C ALA A 884 -20.57 3.84 -12.79
N THR A 885 -20.40 2.55 -12.48
CA THR A 885 -19.45 2.11 -11.43
C THR A 885 -18.02 2.51 -11.81
N GLY A 886 -17.58 2.16 -13.03
CA GLY A 886 -16.21 2.42 -13.49
C GLY A 886 -15.87 3.90 -13.57
N VAL A 887 -16.76 4.73 -14.15
CA VAL A 887 -16.56 6.18 -14.23
C VAL A 887 -16.44 6.80 -12.83
N LEU A 888 -17.21 6.35 -11.84
CA LEU A 888 -17.09 6.81 -10.46
C LEU A 888 -15.84 6.28 -9.75
N GLU A 889 -15.42 5.05 -10.02
CA GLU A 889 -14.18 4.45 -9.50
C GLU A 889 -12.94 5.23 -9.96
N LEU A 890 -12.91 5.62 -11.23
CA LEU A 890 -11.85 6.45 -11.80
C LEU A 890 -11.88 7.89 -11.25
N ARG A 891 -13.08 8.47 -11.11
CA ARG A 891 -13.25 9.85 -10.61
C ARG A 891 -12.67 10.06 -9.20
N TRP A 892 -12.79 9.09 -8.29
CA TRP A 892 -12.21 9.24 -6.95
C TRP A 892 -10.74 8.81 -6.85
N SER A 893 -10.29 7.91 -7.72
CA SER A 893 -8.92 7.36 -7.66
C SER A 893 -7.87 8.18 -8.40
N GLY A 894 -8.29 8.93 -9.44
CA GLY A 894 -7.40 9.71 -10.31
C GLY A 894 -6.71 8.89 -11.40
N VAL A 895 -7.13 7.63 -11.63
CA VAL A 895 -6.56 6.75 -12.67
C VAL A 895 -7.16 7.09 -14.03
N SER A 896 -6.34 7.05 -15.10
CA SER A 896 -6.82 7.32 -16.45
C SER A 896 -7.71 6.18 -16.98
N ILE A 897 -8.69 6.52 -17.82
CA ILE A 897 -9.54 5.52 -18.49
C ILE A 897 -8.72 4.57 -19.38
N GLU A 898 -7.61 5.06 -19.93
CA GLU A 898 -6.68 4.23 -20.70
C GLU A 898 -5.95 3.21 -19.83
N ASP A 899 -5.32 3.61 -18.73
CA ASP A 899 -4.60 2.69 -17.83
C ASP A 899 -5.56 1.63 -17.25
N TRP A 900 -6.80 2.02 -16.93
CA TRP A 900 -7.87 1.10 -16.50
C TRP A 900 -8.25 0.10 -17.59
N TRP A 901 -8.56 0.55 -18.80
CA TRP A 901 -8.90 -0.36 -19.89
C TRP A 901 -7.74 -1.31 -20.25
N ARG A 902 -6.50 -0.81 -20.25
CA ARG A 902 -5.28 -1.62 -20.45
C ARG A 902 -5.12 -2.68 -19.36
N ASN A 903 -5.45 -2.35 -18.11
CA ASN A 903 -5.46 -3.30 -16.99
C ASN A 903 -6.49 -4.41 -17.22
N GLU A 904 -7.72 -4.08 -17.62
CA GLU A 904 -8.77 -5.09 -17.91
C GLU A 904 -8.39 -5.98 -19.11
N GLN A 905 -7.83 -5.40 -20.19
CA GLN A 905 -7.30 -6.19 -21.31
C GLN A 905 -6.18 -7.13 -20.85
N PHE A 906 -5.25 -6.66 -20.02
CA PHE A 906 -4.16 -7.48 -19.49
C PHE A 906 -4.66 -8.57 -18.52
N TRP A 907 -5.69 -8.28 -17.72
CA TRP A 907 -6.38 -9.27 -16.87
C TRP A 907 -7.02 -10.38 -17.71
N VAL A 908 -7.68 -10.06 -18.82
CA VAL A 908 -8.22 -11.09 -19.75
C VAL A 908 -7.09 -11.92 -20.37
N ILE A 909 -6.02 -11.28 -20.85
CA ILE A 909 -4.86 -11.96 -21.46
C ILE A 909 -4.19 -12.91 -20.44
N GLY A 910 -3.89 -12.42 -19.23
CA GLY A 910 -3.29 -13.19 -18.14
C GLY A 910 -4.21 -14.32 -17.65
N GLY A 911 -5.52 -14.05 -17.58
CA GLY A 911 -6.56 -15.03 -17.24
C GLY A 911 -6.60 -16.22 -18.21
N VAL A 912 -6.62 -15.95 -19.51
CA VAL A 912 -6.64 -16.98 -20.56
C VAL A 912 -5.31 -17.74 -20.66
N SER A 913 -4.18 -17.11 -20.29
CA SER A 913 -2.83 -17.70 -20.39
C SER A 913 -2.23 -18.10 -19.04
N ALA A 914 -1.49 -17.20 -18.40
CA ALA A 914 -0.67 -17.46 -17.22
C ALA A 914 -1.47 -18.02 -16.03
N HIS A 915 -2.66 -17.50 -15.75
CA HIS A 915 -3.49 -17.97 -14.63
C HIS A 915 -4.00 -19.40 -14.88
N LEU A 916 -4.43 -19.71 -16.10
CA LEU A 916 -4.89 -21.04 -16.50
C LEU A 916 -3.78 -22.09 -16.33
N PHE A 917 -2.58 -21.80 -16.84
CA PHE A 917 -1.41 -22.66 -16.66
C PHE A 917 -1.01 -22.81 -15.19
N ALA A 918 -1.06 -21.71 -14.40
CA ALA A 918 -0.75 -21.74 -12.98
C ALA A 918 -1.71 -22.62 -12.16
N VAL A 919 -3.01 -22.61 -12.46
CA VAL A 919 -3.99 -23.47 -11.76
C VAL A 919 -3.71 -24.94 -12.03
N PHE A 920 -3.46 -25.33 -13.29
CA PHE A 920 -3.11 -26.72 -13.61
C PHE A 920 -1.75 -27.13 -13.03
N GLN A 921 -0.73 -26.27 -13.07
CA GLN A 921 0.59 -26.56 -12.48
C GLN A 921 0.54 -26.66 -10.96
N GLY A 922 -0.19 -25.76 -10.27
CA GLY A 922 -0.36 -25.79 -8.82
C GLY A 922 -1.13 -27.02 -8.34
N LEU A 923 -2.20 -27.41 -9.06
CA LEU A 923 -2.92 -28.66 -8.83
C LEU A 923 -2.01 -29.88 -8.99
N LEU A 924 -1.25 -29.99 -10.08
CA LEU A 924 -0.31 -31.10 -10.30
C LEU A 924 0.79 -31.14 -9.23
N LYS A 925 1.34 -29.99 -8.85
CA LYS A 925 2.38 -29.91 -7.82
C LYS A 925 1.87 -30.36 -6.44
N VAL A 926 0.69 -29.92 -6.02
CA VAL A 926 0.14 -30.29 -4.70
C VAL A 926 -0.41 -31.72 -4.67
N LEU A 927 -1.00 -32.23 -5.76
CA LEU A 927 -1.58 -33.57 -5.81
C LEU A 927 -0.58 -34.68 -6.15
N ALA A 928 0.48 -34.38 -6.92
CA ALA A 928 1.46 -35.38 -7.38
C ALA A 928 2.91 -35.09 -6.91
N GLY A 929 3.14 -34.03 -6.12
CA GLY A 929 4.45 -33.72 -5.54
C GLY A 929 5.52 -33.25 -6.54
N VAL A 930 5.13 -32.90 -7.78
CA VAL A 930 6.06 -32.55 -8.85
C VAL A 930 6.60 -31.13 -8.67
N ASP A 931 7.88 -31.02 -8.29
CA ASP A 931 8.53 -29.72 -8.12
C ASP A 931 8.73 -28.99 -9.45
N THR A 932 8.08 -27.83 -9.58
CA THR A 932 8.18 -26.95 -10.74
C THR A 932 9.48 -26.16 -10.70
N ASN A 933 10.41 -26.47 -11.61
CA ASN A 933 11.67 -25.73 -11.76
C ASN A 933 11.43 -24.22 -11.94
N PHE A 934 12.10 -23.41 -11.12
CA PHE A 934 11.89 -21.97 -11.02
C PHE A 934 12.90 -21.21 -11.88
N THR A 935 12.42 -20.50 -12.90
CA THR A 935 13.22 -19.57 -13.69
C THR A 935 13.09 -18.14 -13.16
N VAL A 936 14.24 -17.51 -12.91
CA VAL A 936 14.32 -16.05 -12.70
C VAL A 936 14.12 -15.37 -14.05
N THR A 937 13.17 -14.43 -14.12
CA THR A 937 12.97 -13.56 -15.28
C THR A 937 14.11 -12.55 -15.34
N ALA A 938 14.95 -12.63 -16.37
CA ALA A 938 16.09 -11.73 -16.54
C ALA A 938 15.64 -10.26 -16.65
N LYS A 939 16.46 -9.34 -16.13
CA LYS A 939 16.31 -7.89 -16.33
C LYS A 939 17.47 -7.39 -17.18
N ALA A 940 17.19 -7.05 -18.43
CA ALA A 940 18.19 -6.46 -19.33
C ALA A 940 18.63 -5.09 -18.82
N ALA A 941 19.92 -4.78 -18.99
CA ALA A 941 20.53 -3.49 -18.65
C ALA A 941 21.08 -2.74 -19.89
N ASP A 942 20.83 -3.25 -21.09
CA ASP A 942 21.37 -2.68 -22.32
C ASP A 942 20.53 -1.47 -22.79
N ASP A 943 21.21 -0.36 -23.06
CA ASP A 943 20.65 0.92 -23.56
C ASP A 943 20.13 0.86 -25.02
N ALA A 944 19.70 -0.32 -25.49
CA ALA A 944 19.33 -0.63 -26.87
C ALA A 944 17.92 -0.12 -27.27
N GLU A 945 17.72 1.20 -27.17
CA GLU A 945 16.63 2.04 -27.71
C GLU A 945 15.35 1.28 -28.15
N PHE A 946 14.61 0.76 -27.17
CA PHE A 946 13.33 0.04 -27.32
C PHE A 946 13.33 -1.21 -28.23
N GLY A 947 14.45 -1.65 -28.79
CA GLY A 947 14.53 -2.77 -29.74
C GLY A 947 14.02 -4.08 -29.13
N GLU A 948 14.42 -4.39 -27.90
CA GLU A 948 14.02 -5.60 -27.19
C GLU A 948 12.53 -5.62 -26.80
N LEU A 949 11.87 -4.46 -26.70
CA LEU A 949 10.45 -4.33 -26.38
C LEU A 949 9.56 -4.98 -27.47
N TYR A 950 10.12 -5.19 -28.67
CA TYR A 950 9.47 -5.86 -29.80
C TYR A 950 9.98 -7.29 -30.07
N LEU A 951 10.90 -7.83 -29.26
CA LEU A 951 11.37 -9.21 -29.40
C LEU A 951 10.34 -10.21 -28.86
N PHE A 952 9.50 -10.72 -29.77
CA PHE A 952 8.50 -11.72 -29.45
C PHE A 952 9.15 -13.11 -29.23
N LYS A 953 9.30 -13.52 -27.97
CA LYS A 953 9.68 -14.89 -27.58
C LYS A 953 8.42 -15.76 -27.60
N TRP A 954 8.36 -16.77 -28.48
CA TRP A 954 7.24 -17.71 -28.51
C TRP A 954 7.30 -18.66 -27.31
N THR A 955 6.22 -18.76 -26.53
CA THR A 955 6.10 -19.67 -25.38
C THR A 955 4.76 -20.41 -25.36
N THR A 956 4.69 -21.55 -24.67
CA THR A 956 3.47 -22.37 -24.54
C THR A 956 2.29 -21.64 -23.91
N LEU A 957 2.57 -20.63 -23.07
CA LEU A 957 1.57 -19.74 -22.47
C LEU A 957 0.70 -19.03 -23.52
N LEU A 958 1.20 -18.85 -24.74
CA LEU A 958 0.54 -18.08 -25.79
C LEU A 958 -0.44 -18.90 -26.64
N ILE A 959 -0.47 -20.22 -26.46
CA ILE A 959 -1.33 -21.13 -27.23
C ILE A 959 -2.84 -20.88 -26.96
N PRO A 960 -3.33 -20.76 -25.71
CA PRO A 960 -4.77 -20.51 -25.49
C PRO A 960 -5.25 -19.15 -26.03
N PRO A 961 -4.53 -18.01 -25.83
CA PRO A 961 -4.91 -16.73 -26.45
C PRO A 961 -4.93 -16.76 -27.99
N THR A 962 -3.94 -17.36 -28.66
CA THR A 962 -3.96 -17.45 -30.13
C THR A 962 -5.11 -18.33 -30.63
N THR A 963 -5.37 -19.44 -29.95
CA THR A 963 -6.50 -20.34 -30.26
C THR A 963 -7.84 -19.62 -30.11
N LEU A 964 -8.05 -18.87 -29.02
CA LEU A 964 -9.29 -18.08 -28.84
C LEU A 964 -9.49 -17.00 -29.91
N ILE A 965 -8.43 -16.30 -30.34
CA ILE A 965 -8.52 -15.31 -31.42
C ILE A 965 -8.93 -16.00 -32.72
N ILE A 966 -8.25 -17.09 -33.11
CA ILE A 966 -8.53 -17.82 -34.35
C ILE A 966 -9.98 -18.35 -34.33
N LEU A 967 -10.39 -18.98 -33.22
CA LEU A 967 -11.74 -19.52 -33.04
C LEU A 967 -12.82 -18.44 -33.17
N ASN A 968 -12.67 -17.29 -32.51
CA ASN A 968 -13.64 -16.19 -32.59
C ASN A 968 -13.64 -15.52 -33.97
N MET A 969 -12.48 -15.34 -34.61
CA MET A 969 -12.38 -14.77 -35.97
C MET A 969 -13.05 -15.68 -37.02
N VAL A 970 -12.81 -16.99 -36.97
CA VAL A 970 -13.47 -17.98 -37.83
C VAL A 970 -14.98 -18.01 -37.55
N GLY A 971 -15.40 -17.97 -36.28
CA GLY A 971 -16.80 -17.86 -35.89
C GLY A 971 -17.48 -16.61 -36.46
N VAL A 972 -16.84 -15.44 -36.40
CA VAL A 972 -17.36 -14.19 -36.97
C VAL A 972 -17.56 -14.30 -38.48
N VAL A 973 -16.57 -14.82 -39.22
CA VAL A 973 -16.69 -14.98 -40.68
C VAL A 973 -17.79 -15.98 -41.05
N ALA A 974 -17.86 -17.13 -40.36
CA ALA A 974 -18.89 -18.14 -40.60
C ALA A 974 -20.30 -17.62 -40.30
N GLY A 975 -20.50 -16.96 -39.15
CA GLY A 975 -21.80 -16.42 -38.74
C GLY A 975 -22.31 -15.30 -39.65
N ILE A 976 -21.41 -14.44 -40.16
CA ILE A 976 -21.76 -13.43 -41.17
C ILE A 976 -22.16 -14.10 -42.49
N SER A 977 -21.42 -15.12 -42.93
CA SER A 977 -21.71 -15.82 -44.19
C SER A 977 -23.04 -16.59 -44.14
N ASP A 978 -23.36 -17.22 -43.01
CA ASP A 978 -24.65 -17.89 -42.78
C ASP A 978 -25.82 -16.89 -42.78
N ALA A 979 -25.67 -15.74 -42.11
CA ALA A 979 -26.71 -14.71 -42.07
C ALA A 979 -26.94 -14.01 -43.44
N ILE A 980 -25.93 -13.99 -44.31
CA ILE A 980 -26.06 -13.53 -45.70
C ILE A 980 -26.88 -14.54 -46.53
N ASN A 981 -26.67 -15.85 -46.33
CA ASN A 981 -27.46 -16.90 -47.00
C ASN A 981 -28.91 -16.97 -46.48
N ASN A 982 -29.11 -16.88 -45.16
CA ASN A 982 -30.41 -17.04 -44.50
C ASN A 982 -31.27 -15.76 -44.51
N GLY A 983 -30.78 -14.67 -45.11
CA GLY A 983 -31.53 -13.43 -45.34
C GLY A 983 -31.79 -12.59 -44.07
N TYR A 984 -32.48 -11.46 -44.25
CA TYR A 984 -32.61 -10.40 -43.25
C TYR A 984 -33.20 -10.83 -41.89
N GLY A 985 -34.01 -11.88 -41.83
CA GLY A 985 -34.56 -12.40 -40.56
C GLY A 985 -33.50 -12.90 -39.57
N SER A 986 -32.31 -13.27 -40.04
CA SER A 986 -31.20 -13.77 -39.20
C SER A 986 -30.41 -12.68 -38.46
N TRP A 987 -30.56 -11.41 -38.87
CA TRP A 987 -29.62 -10.34 -38.49
C TRP A 987 -29.74 -9.86 -37.04
N GLY A 988 -30.94 -9.93 -36.45
CA GLY A 988 -31.15 -9.59 -35.03
C GLY A 988 -30.37 -10.50 -34.08
N PRO A 989 -30.56 -11.84 -34.14
CA PRO A 989 -29.76 -12.79 -33.37
C PRO A 989 -28.25 -12.74 -33.69
N LEU A 990 -27.87 -12.45 -34.94
CA LEU A 990 -26.47 -12.28 -35.34
C LEU A 990 -25.80 -11.15 -34.56
N PHE A 991 -26.43 -9.97 -34.46
CA PHE A 991 -25.82 -8.80 -33.82
C PHE A 991 -25.41 -9.07 -32.36
N GLY A 992 -26.26 -9.75 -31.59
CA GLY A 992 -25.95 -10.14 -30.21
C GLY A 992 -24.76 -11.10 -30.10
N LYS A 993 -24.64 -12.07 -31.02
CA LYS A 993 -23.50 -13.00 -31.08
C LYS A 993 -22.20 -12.30 -31.47
N LEU A 994 -22.26 -11.43 -32.50
CA LEU A 994 -21.11 -10.66 -32.97
C LEU A 994 -20.60 -9.70 -31.90
N PHE A 995 -21.49 -9.06 -31.13
CA PHE A 995 -21.10 -8.17 -30.03
C PHE A 995 -20.21 -8.88 -29.00
N PHE A 996 -20.59 -10.09 -28.55
CA PHE A 996 -19.78 -10.85 -27.60
C PHE A 996 -18.46 -11.36 -28.21
N ALA A 997 -18.46 -11.81 -29.47
CA ALA A 997 -17.22 -12.23 -30.14
C ALA A 997 -16.25 -11.06 -30.34
N PHE A 998 -16.77 -9.88 -30.71
CA PHE A 998 -15.99 -8.66 -30.86
C PHE A 998 -15.44 -8.16 -29.50
N TRP A 999 -16.19 -8.31 -28.41
CA TRP A 999 -15.69 -8.05 -27.05
C TRP A 999 -14.45 -8.90 -26.73
N VAL A 1000 -14.47 -10.22 -27.02
CA VAL A 1000 -13.30 -11.10 -26.83
C VAL A 1000 -12.11 -10.64 -27.70
N ILE A 1001 -12.35 -10.40 -28.99
CA ILE A 1001 -11.31 -9.98 -29.94
C ILE A 1001 -10.69 -8.64 -29.51
N LEU A 1002 -11.49 -7.68 -29.05
CA LEU A 1002 -11.04 -6.37 -28.60
C LEU A 1002 -10.19 -6.43 -27.31
N HIS A 1003 -10.49 -7.37 -26.39
CA HIS A 1003 -9.67 -7.57 -25.20
C HIS A 1003 -8.34 -8.27 -25.50
N LEU A 1004 -8.33 -9.18 -26.47
CA LEU A 1004 -7.11 -9.87 -26.93
C LEU A 1004 -6.34 -9.09 -28.03
N TYR A 1005 -6.86 -7.96 -28.51
CA TYR A 1005 -6.21 -7.15 -29.55
C TYR A 1005 -4.80 -6.62 -29.18
N PRO A 1006 -4.50 -6.18 -27.94
CA PRO A 1006 -3.14 -5.79 -27.55
C PRO A 1006 -2.14 -6.96 -27.66
N PHE A 1007 -2.60 -8.19 -27.37
CA PHE A 1007 -1.81 -9.40 -27.54
C PHE A 1007 -1.58 -9.70 -29.03
N LEU A 1008 -2.60 -9.60 -29.88
CA LEU A 1008 -2.46 -9.75 -31.34
C LEU A 1008 -1.47 -8.72 -31.92
N LYS A 1009 -1.56 -7.46 -31.47
CA LYS A 1009 -0.61 -6.38 -31.82
C LYS A 1009 0.79 -6.58 -31.23
N GLY A 1010 0.95 -7.45 -30.21
CA GLY A 1010 2.24 -7.92 -29.72
C GLY A 1010 2.84 -9.03 -30.58
N LEU A 1011 2.00 -9.98 -31.04
CA LEU A 1011 2.37 -11.06 -31.95
C LEU A 1011 2.78 -10.55 -33.35
N MET A 1012 2.11 -9.51 -33.84
CA MET A 1012 2.43 -8.83 -35.10
C MET A 1012 3.65 -7.89 -34.95
N GLY A 1013 4.82 -8.44 -34.61
CA GLY A 1013 6.03 -7.69 -34.25
C GLY A 1013 6.51 -6.66 -35.29
N ARG A 1014 7.14 -5.58 -34.78
CA ARG A 1014 7.45 -4.27 -35.42
C ARG A 1014 6.24 -3.38 -35.72
N GLN A 1015 6.41 -2.08 -35.46
CA GLN A 1015 5.51 -0.99 -35.89
C GLN A 1015 5.56 -0.70 -37.41
N ASN A 1016 6.03 -1.64 -38.24
CA ASN A 1016 6.03 -1.43 -39.69
C ASN A 1016 4.58 -1.44 -40.21
N ARG A 1017 4.27 -0.48 -41.09
CA ARG A 1017 2.94 -0.32 -41.68
C ARG A 1017 2.52 -1.52 -42.55
N THR A 1018 3.50 -2.25 -43.08
CA THR A 1018 3.34 -3.38 -44.02
C THR A 1018 2.71 -4.65 -43.45
N PRO A 1019 3.16 -5.28 -42.34
CA PRO A 1019 2.50 -6.47 -41.79
C PRO A 1019 1.01 -6.24 -41.45
N THR A 1020 0.64 -5.06 -40.95
CA THR A 1020 -0.76 -4.70 -40.70
C THR A 1020 -1.59 -4.66 -41.99
N ILE A 1021 -1.04 -4.09 -43.06
CA ILE A 1021 -1.68 -4.07 -44.38
C ILE A 1021 -1.84 -5.50 -44.94
N VAL A 1022 -0.81 -6.35 -44.82
CA VAL A 1022 -0.87 -7.76 -45.28
C VAL A 1022 -1.93 -8.55 -44.51
N VAL A 1023 -2.07 -8.36 -43.19
CA VAL A 1023 -3.11 -9.01 -42.39
C VAL A 1023 -4.53 -8.49 -42.73
N LEU A 1024 -4.69 -7.20 -43.01
CA LEU A 1024 -5.97 -6.67 -43.49
C LEU A 1024 -6.37 -7.28 -44.86
N TRP A 1025 -5.41 -7.40 -45.78
CA TRP A 1025 -5.64 -8.06 -47.07
C TRP A 1025 -5.90 -9.57 -46.93
N SER A 1026 -5.21 -10.29 -46.03
CA SER A 1026 -5.48 -11.72 -45.83
C SER A 1026 -6.83 -11.99 -45.17
N ILE A 1027 -7.27 -11.14 -44.24
CA ILE A 1027 -8.63 -11.18 -43.68
C ILE A 1027 -9.68 -10.91 -44.77
N LEU A 1028 -9.46 -9.91 -45.63
CA LEU A 1028 -10.37 -9.59 -46.73
C LEU A 1028 -10.44 -10.72 -47.78
N LEU A 1029 -9.29 -11.28 -48.17
CA LEU A 1029 -9.23 -12.44 -49.08
C LEU A 1029 -9.86 -13.70 -48.47
N ALA A 1030 -9.65 -13.96 -47.18
CA ALA A 1030 -10.30 -15.07 -46.47
C ALA A 1030 -11.82 -14.88 -46.39
N SER A 1031 -12.30 -13.66 -46.13
CA SER A 1031 -13.74 -13.35 -46.13
C SER A 1031 -14.36 -13.55 -47.52
N ILE A 1032 -13.69 -13.09 -48.58
CA ILE A 1032 -14.10 -13.35 -49.97
C ILE A 1032 -14.11 -14.85 -50.26
N PHE A 1033 -13.07 -15.59 -49.87
CA PHE A 1033 -12.99 -17.04 -50.06
C PHE A 1033 -14.13 -17.77 -49.34
N SER A 1034 -14.44 -17.42 -48.09
CA SER A 1034 -15.58 -18.00 -47.35
C SER A 1034 -16.92 -17.69 -48.02
N LEU A 1035 -17.15 -16.45 -48.46
CA LEU A 1035 -18.38 -16.08 -49.19
C LEU A 1035 -18.50 -16.80 -50.54
N VAL A 1036 -17.39 -16.98 -51.25
CA VAL A 1036 -17.33 -17.74 -52.51
C VAL A 1036 -17.59 -19.23 -52.25
N TRP A 1037 -16.95 -19.82 -51.23
CA TRP A 1037 -17.19 -21.20 -50.82
C TRP A 1037 -18.66 -21.43 -50.49
N VAL A 1038 -19.22 -20.65 -49.57
CA VAL A 1038 -20.60 -20.77 -49.08
C VAL A 1038 -21.66 -20.49 -50.17
N ARG A 1039 -21.29 -19.81 -51.26
CA ARG A 1039 -22.13 -19.61 -52.46
C ARG A 1039 -21.98 -20.74 -53.50
N ILE A 1040 -20.85 -21.43 -53.53
CA ILE A 1040 -20.55 -22.53 -54.46
C ILE A 1040 -20.92 -23.90 -53.86
N ASP A 1041 -20.95 -24.03 -52.52
CA ASP A 1041 -20.89 -25.30 -51.78
C ASP A 1041 -21.84 -26.37 -52.36
N PRO A 1042 -21.30 -27.41 -53.02
CA PRO A 1042 -22.10 -28.43 -53.68
C PRO A 1042 -22.66 -29.47 -52.70
N PHE A 1043 -22.31 -29.42 -51.41
CA PHE A 1043 -22.73 -30.39 -50.39
C PHE A 1043 -23.96 -29.97 -49.59
N LEU A 1044 -24.38 -28.69 -49.69
CA LEU A 1044 -25.71 -28.30 -49.25
C LEU A 1044 -26.75 -28.82 -50.26
N PRO A 1045 -27.74 -29.64 -49.83
CA PRO A 1045 -28.80 -30.08 -50.73
C PRO A 1045 -29.62 -28.85 -51.14
N LYS A 1046 -29.51 -28.45 -52.41
CA LYS A 1046 -30.37 -27.42 -53.00
C LYS A 1046 -31.82 -27.80 -52.71
N GLN A 1047 -32.54 -26.99 -51.93
CA GLN A 1047 -33.97 -27.19 -51.73
C GLN A 1047 -34.70 -26.89 -53.04
N THR A 1048 -34.84 -27.91 -53.88
CA THR A 1048 -35.82 -27.96 -54.95
C THR A 1048 -37.20 -28.16 -54.34
N GLY A 1049 -37.64 -27.16 -53.57
CA GLY A 1049 -39.07 -26.97 -53.30
C GLY A 1049 -39.82 -26.83 -54.63
N PRO A 1050 -41.11 -27.19 -54.68
CA PRO A 1050 -41.89 -27.06 -55.90
C PRO A 1050 -41.91 -25.61 -56.38
N ILE A 1051 -41.82 -25.41 -57.69
CA ILE A 1051 -41.82 -24.07 -58.31
C ILE A 1051 -43.16 -23.39 -57.97
N LEU A 1052 -43.12 -22.43 -57.04
CA LEU A 1052 -44.29 -21.67 -56.62
C LEU A 1052 -44.78 -20.78 -57.76
N LYS A 1053 -45.82 -21.23 -58.46
CA LYS A 1053 -46.60 -20.35 -59.33
C LYS A 1053 -47.43 -19.39 -58.48
N GLN A 1054 -47.37 -18.12 -58.84
CA GLN A 1054 -48.24 -17.08 -58.32
C GLN A 1054 -49.71 -17.46 -58.62
N CYS A 1055 -50.56 -17.56 -57.59
CA CYS A 1055 -51.89 -18.17 -57.70
C CYS A 1055 -52.96 -17.28 -58.37
N GLY A 1056 -52.64 -16.02 -58.68
CA GLY A 1056 -53.56 -15.07 -59.31
C GLY A 1056 -54.65 -14.53 -58.37
N VAL A 1057 -54.54 -14.77 -57.06
CA VAL A 1057 -55.42 -14.22 -56.02
C VAL A 1057 -54.67 -13.13 -55.28
N GLU A 1058 -55.28 -11.95 -55.16
CA GLU A 1058 -54.83 -10.91 -54.22
C GLU A 1058 -55.38 -11.26 -52.82
N CYS A 1059 -54.49 -11.33 -51.83
CA CYS A 1059 -54.77 -11.70 -50.43
C CYS A 1059 -54.28 -10.59 -49.49
#